data_AF-A0A0C3BF24-F1
#
_entry.id   AF-A0A0C3BF24-F1
#
_cell.length_a   1.000
_cell.length_b   1.000
_cell.length_c   1.000
_cell.angle_alpha   90.00
_cell.angle_beta   90.00
_cell.angle_gamma   90.00
#
_symmetry.space_group_name_H-M   'P 1'
#
loop_
_entity.id
_entity.type
_entity.pdbx_description
1 polymer ?
#
loop_
_entity_poly.entity_id
_entity_poly.type
_entity_poly.pdbx_seq_one_letter_code
_entity_poly.pdbx_strand_id
1 'polypeptide(L)'
;MPSFSLTEASWYDIFDLLGWGYLAPTQEVVDAEDIQGMAILQRCFMIPAVQELVSPSPEIPYIANPQDINYWSQYCETGAGIPWSVKYDSPNRLFLLLRDTPPPSGTSPQELELAIRLAQWRNSSIKLPQVWDTVFLLEDSLSPDFLNSCVAMFSNFCALQNWYRWFPEHSEMFHSTMKTVLRIASTRDDFTPHTIVSLVQAYECLRVGYGDAWKVPGTRIIRSILYGQAIQTSIEENTEHNIIPYLLARQLHSYPLPERPRRIEELLAVLWLRPSHSTPRNWNDLVERDGGINLPRRSDMVSWIKGADQIPHILEILSHLASAQSQITIIGPLWRATGPGQVNDPHFIEALQAFDNLMSQDCTPEDHLTMISLICQDLEFSSPPNFEGYFTPSRLAILTQIVDPCLQTIANCARGTAYMTLVTASESYNEQRTKSWDRIAKYLLKKHPMTSDPSILQLQASIWPMHHGQRELYQNALEVPEMFSSPLFIILSAWYTGDQIYLDKLFDRANGNSLRLLNGSLDQIKTSQYHMLVLLWNTTYCLRTKGIRQADLTHVLLGIQKALRLENEPESIPILPLLASNILDLRDKVVGRFAQREAISKKAVMTSQAILSNLTSRKVHGRCNGKNMSCARATRNVSPAIGWHPPYFE
;
A
#
# COMPACT_ATOMS: atom_id res chain seq x y z
N MET A 1 13.99 -18.44 51.28
CA MET A 1 13.15 -17.24 51.16
C MET A 1 12.62 -16.89 52.55
N PRO A 2 12.50 -15.62 52.92
CA PRO A 2 11.90 -15.25 54.20
C PRO A 2 10.47 -15.77 54.26
N SER A 3 10.14 -16.54 55.30
CA SER A 3 8.78 -17.01 55.60
C SER A 3 8.23 -16.16 56.74
N PHE A 4 7.06 -15.54 56.55
CA PHE A 4 6.38 -14.82 57.63
C PHE A 4 5.83 -15.84 58.64
N SER A 5 6.39 -15.89 59.85
CA SER A 5 5.82 -16.68 60.94
C SER A 5 4.67 -15.89 61.57
N LEU A 6 3.53 -16.55 61.81
CA LEU A 6 2.31 -15.96 62.37
C LEU A 6 2.47 -15.37 63.79
N THR A 7 3.64 -15.50 64.42
CA THR A 7 3.85 -15.21 65.85
C THR A 7 4.61 -13.93 66.18
N GLU A 8 5.16 -13.20 65.20
CA GLU A 8 5.97 -12.00 65.43
C GLU A 8 5.47 -10.82 64.58
N ALA A 9 4.56 -10.03 65.17
CA ALA A 9 3.74 -8.99 64.53
C ALA A 9 2.84 -9.52 63.41
N SER A 10 1.53 -9.25 63.46
CA SER A 10 0.62 -9.56 62.37
C SER A 10 0.95 -8.63 61.19
N TRP A 11 1.95 -8.99 60.38
CA TRP A 11 2.35 -8.28 59.17
C TRP A 11 1.14 -7.95 58.28
N TYR A 12 0.12 -8.82 58.29
CA TYR A 12 -1.18 -8.57 57.68
C TYR A 12 -1.81 -7.25 58.16
N ASP A 13 -1.91 -7.01 59.47
CA ASP A 13 -2.50 -5.81 60.07
C ASP A 13 -1.64 -4.57 59.82
N ILE A 14 -0.31 -4.73 59.80
CA ILE A 14 0.62 -3.63 59.44
C ILE A 14 0.37 -3.18 58.01
N PHE A 15 0.34 -4.13 57.06
CA PHE A 15 0.06 -3.81 55.66
C PHE A 15 -1.37 -3.28 55.48
N ASP A 16 -2.35 -3.79 56.21
CA ASP A 16 -3.71 -3.27 56.18
C ASP A 16 -3.78 -1.81 56.65
N LEU A 17 -3.10 -1.48 57.76
CA LEU A 17 -3.04 -0.13 58.31
C LEU A 17 -2.33 0.83 57.35
N LEU A 18 -1.21 0.41 56.75
CA LEU A 18 -0.48 1.22 55.77
C LEU A 18 -1.33 1.46 54.52
N GLY A 19 -1.98 0.41 53.99
CA GLY A 19 -2.89 0.55 52.86
C GLY A 19 -4.07 1.48 53.15
N TRP A 20 -4.65 1.40 54.35
CA TRP A 20 -5.73 2.29 54.78
C TRP A 20 -5.32 3.77 54.75
N GLY A 21 -4.10 4.08 55.22
CA GLY A 21 -3.60 5.46 55.27
C GLY A 21 -3.60 6.13 53.89
N TYR A 22 -3.20 5.41 52.83
CA TYR A 22 -3.15 5.94 51.47
C TYR A 22 -4.49 5.89 50.73
N LEU A 23 -5.40 5.00 51.13
CA LEU A 23 -6.76 4.91 50.56
C LEU A 23 -7.69 6.02 51.05
N ALA A 24 -7.40 6.61 52.21
CA ALA A 24 -8.14 7.76 52.69
C ALA A 24 -8.00 8.90 51.66
N PRO A 25 -9.09 9.62 51.31
CA PRO A 25 -8.99 10.76 50.43
C PRO A 25 -8.05 11.80 51.06
N THR A 26 -6.85 11.94 50.51
CA THR A 26 -5.86 12.90 50.98
C THR A 26 -6.21 14.31 50.48
N GLN A 27 -5.48 15.29 51.00
CA GLN A 27 -5.54 16.69 50.56
C GLN A 27 -5.25 16.79 49.04
N GLU A 28 -5.61 17.93 48.40
CA GLU A 28 -5.38 18.16 46.96
C GLU A 28 -3.91 18.02 46.52
N VAL A 29 -2.98 18.09 47.48
CA VAL A 29 -1.54 17.98 47.32
C VAL A 29 -1.05 16.72 48.03
N VAL A 30 -0.36 15.84 47.29
CA VAL A 30 0.37 14.70 47.84
C VAL A 30 1.75 15.19 48.26
N ASP A 31 2.15 14.97 49.51
CA ASP A 31 3.46 15.44 49.99
C ASP A 31 4.60 14.47 49.59
N ALA A 32 5.83 14.91 49.80
CA ALA A 32 7.01 14.12 49.43
C ALA A 32 7.18 12.86 50.30
N GLU A 33 6.69 12.87 51.54
CA GLU A 33 6.75 11.73 52.45
C GLU A 33 5.78 10.63 51.99
N ASP A 34 4.58 11.02 51.54
CA ASP A 34 3.58 10.14 50.95
C ASP A 34 4.11 9.47 49.67
N ILE A 35 4.74 10.24 48.78
CA ILE A 35 5.37 9.72 47.56
C ILE A 35 6.46 8.68 47.91
N GLN A 36 7.32 8.98 48.88
CA GLN A 36 8.37 8.07 49.32
C GLN A 36 7.79 6.81 49.96
N GLY A 37 6.78 6.94 50.81
CA GLY A 37 6.14 5.80 51.47
C GLY A 37 5.41 4.90 50.48
N MET A 38 4.71 5.46 49.49
CA MET A 38 4.10 4.68 48.40
C MET A 38 5.15 3.92 47.59
N ALA A 39 6.30 4.54 47.29
CA ALA A 39 7.40 3.87 46.59
C ALA A 39 7.92 2.65 47.37
N ILE A 40 8.01 2.77 48.70
CA ILE A 40 8.38 1.66 49.59
C ILE A 40 7.30 0.58 49.58
N LEU A 41 6.02 0.95 49.72
CA LEU A 41 4.90 0.01 49.73
C LEU A 41 4.79 -0.79 48.43
N GLN A 42 4.96 -0.13 47.27
CA GLN A 42 4.98 -0.82 45.98
C GLN A 42 6.12 -1.83 45.92
N ARG A 43 7.35 -1.46 46.34
CA ARG A 43 8.48 -2.39 46.39
C ARG A 43 8.23 -3.56 47.35
N CYS A 44 7.62 -3.31 48.50
CA CYS A 44 7.23 -4.35 49.45
C CYS A 44 6.18 -5.29 48.83
N PHE A 45 5.18 -4.74 48.14
CA PHE A 45 4.15 -5.52 47.47
C PHE A 45 4.68 -6.34 46.29
N MET A 46 5.81 -5.98 45.68
CA MET A 46 6.45 -6.82 44.66
C MET A 46 7.12 -8.08 45.24
N ILE A 47 7.21 -8.22 46.56
CA ILE A 47 7.73 -9.43 47.21
C ILE A 47 6.62 -10.51 47.19
N PRO A 48 6.83 -11.68 46.58
CA PRO A 48 5.77 -12.70 46.43
C PRO A 48 5.11 -13.12 47.75
N ALA A 49 5.91 -13.24 48.83
CA ALA A 49 5.40 -13.58 50.15
C ALA A 49 4.49 -12.50 50.74
N VAL A 50 4.69 -11.23 50.39
CA VAL A 50 3.79 -10.13 50.78
C VAL A 50 2.51 -10.20 49.95
N GLN A 51 2.61 -10.44 48.63
CA GLN A 51 1.44 -10.61 47.76
C GLN A 51 0.54 -11.74 48.25
N GLU A 52 1.12 -12.90 48.55
CA GLU A 52 0.38 -14.05 49.10
C GLU A 52 -0.29 -13.70 50.42
N LEU A 53 0.42 -12.99 51.32
CA LEU A 53 -0.10 -12.58 52.61
C LEU A 53 -1.28 -11.62 52.52
N VAL A 54 -1.24 -10.63 51.61
CA VAL A 54 -2.27 -9.58 51.50
C VAL A 54 -3.35 -9.89 50.47
N SER A 55 -3.19 -10.94 49.66
CA SER A 55 -4.20 -11.36 48.69
C SER A 55 -5.52 -11.73 49.38
N PRO A 56 -6.67 -11.53 48.73
CA PRO A 56 -7.95 -11.96 49.27
C PRO A 56 -7.92 -13.45 49.63
N SER A 57 -8.27 -13.78 50.88
CA SER A 57 -8.50 -15.17 51.28
C SER A 57 -9.60 -15.78 50.41
N PRO A 58 -9.56 -17.09 50.09
CA PRO A 58 -10.65 -17.77 49.38
C PRO A 58 -12.03 -17.62 50.05
N GLU A 59 -12.06 -17.33 51.35
CA GLU A 59 -13.28 -17.11 52.14
C GLU A 59 -13.88 -15.70 51.91
N ILE A 60 -13.07 -14.75 51.44
CA ILE A 60 -13.49 -13.38 51.17
C ILE A 60 -13.94 -13.31 49.70
N PRO A 61 -15.21 -13.01 49.41
CA PRO A 61 -15.73 -13.01 48.05
C PRO A 61 -15.13 -11.86 47.22
N TYR A 62 -14.07 -12.15 46.48
CA TYR A 62 -13.42 -11.19 45.60
C TYR A 62 -13.63 -11.53 44.12
N ILE A 63 -14.13 -10.55 43.37
CA ILE A 63 -14.28 -10.67 41.92
C ILE A 63 -12.92 -10.34 41.32
N ALA A 64 -12.25 -11.34 40.74
CA ALA A 64 -10.92 -11.14 40.13
C ALA A 64 -10.98 -10.72 38.66
N ASN A 65 -12.10 -10.93 37.98
CA ASN A 65 -12.24 -10.56 36.58
C ASN A 65 -12.48 -9.04 36.45
N PRO A 66 -11.53 -8.26 35.90
CA PRO A 66 -11.69 -6.82 35.75
C PRO A 66 -12.80 -6.45 34.76
N GLN A 67 -13.33 -7.42 34.04
CA GLN A 67 -14.40 -7.25 33.09
C GLN A 67 -15.80 -7.55 33.67
N ASP A 68 -15.88 -7.98 34.93
CA ASP A 68 -17.14 -8.10 35.64
C ASP A 68 -17.68 -6.72 36.01
N ILE A 69 -19.00 -6.56 35.89
CA ILE A 69 -19.70 -5.30 36.09
C ILE A 69 -19.59 -4.75 37.51
N ASN A 70 -19.38 -5.63 38.50
CA ASN A 70 -19.23 -5.27 39.90
C ASN A 70 -17.76 -5.14 40.31
N TYR A 71 -16.80 -5.44 39.41
CA TYR A 71 -15.38 -5.40 39.74
C TYR A 71 -14.91 -4.01 40.18
N TRP A 72 -15.35 -2.94 39.51
CA TRP A 72 -14.87 -1.58 39.79
C TRP A 72 -15.62 -0.90 40.93
N SER A 73 -16.74 -1.46 41.38
CA SER A 73 -17.50 -0.99 42.55
C SER A 73 -17.22 -1.80 43.81
N GLN A 74 -16.69 -3.02 43.71
CA GLN A 74 -16.41 -3.85 44.89
C GLN A 74 -15.37 -3.19 45.81
N TYR A 75 -15.67 -3.22 47.10
CA TYR A 75 -14.82 -2.68 48.17
C TYR A 75 -14.42 -1.20 47.97
N CYS A 76 -15.23 -0.44 47.24
CA CYS A 76 -15.15 1.02 47.22
C CYS A 76 -15.82 1.56 48.50
N GLU A 77 -15.23 1.31 49.67
CA GLU A 77 -15.76 1.85 50.93
C GLU A 77 -15.42 3.34 51.06
N THR A 78 -16.47 4.13 50.85
CA THR A 78 -16.53 5.58 51.05
C THR A 78 -16.54 6.01 52.51
N GLY A 79 -15.73 7.01 52.82
CA GLY A 79 -16.03 7.98 53.86
C GLY A 79 -14.80 8.38 54.66
N ALA A 80 -14.34 9.61 54.48
CA ALA A 80 -13.58 10.30 55.51
C ALA A 80 -14.40 10.27 56.82
N GLY A 81 -13.99 9.45 57.78
CA GLY A 81 -14.66 9.37 59.09
C GLY A 81 -14.99 7.97 59.62
N ILE A 82 -14.79 6.89 58.86
CA ILE A 82 -14.86 5.54 59.44
C ILE A 82 -13.52 5.25 60.13
N PRO A 83 -13.50 5.02 61.46
CA PRO A 83 -12.27 4.63 62.16
C PRO A 83 -11.69 3.36 61.54
N TRP A 84 -10.37 3.30 61.41
CA TRP A 84 -9.71 2.06 61.01
C TRP A 84 -10.16 0.94 61.95
N SER A 85 -10.69 -0.12 61.35
CA SER A 85 -11.03 -1.37 62.03
C SER A 85 -10.62 -2.51 61.13
N VAL A 86 -10.02 -3.54 61.74
CA VAL A 86 -9.74 -4.81 61.08
C VAL A 86 -11.08 -5.48 60.82
N LYS A 87 -11.53 -5.43 59.58
CA LYS A 87 -12.69 -6.20 59.10
C LYS A 87 -12.14 -7.44 58.41
N TYR A 88 -12.31 -8.61 59.03
CA TYR A 88 -11.92 -9.89 58.43
C TYR A 88 -12.76 -10.25 57.19
N ASP A 89 -13.85 -9.53 56.96
CA ASP A 89 -14.78 -9.73 55.83
C ASP A 89 -14.39 -8.93 54.57
N SER A 90 -13.24 -8.25 54.56
CA SER A 90 -12.75 -7.47 53.43
C SER A 90 -11.30 -7.82 53.07
N PRO A 91 -10.92 -7.73 51.78
CA PRO A 91 -9.52 -7.87 51.39
C PRO A 91 -8.62 -6.87 52.11
N ASN A 92 -7.36 -7.23 52.29
CA ASN A 92 -6.36 -6.34 52.86
C ASN A 92 -6.28 -5.03 52.08
N ARG A 93 -6.19 -3.91 52.79
CA ARG A 93 -6.20 -2.57 52.19
C ARG A 93 -4.94 -2.26 51.37
N LEU A 94 -3.80 -2.89 51.65
CA LEU A 94 -2.63 -2.76 50.77
C LEU A 94 -2.90 -3.40 49.40
N PHE A 95 -3.56 -4.56 49.39
CA PHE A 95 -4.00 -5.19 48.15
C PHE A 95 -4.99 -4.29 47.41
N LEU A 96 -5.98 -3.70 48.10
CA LEU A 96 -6.94 -2.78 47.49
C LEU A 96 -6.28 -1.49 46.96
N LEU A 97 -5.22 -1.00 47.61
CA LEU A 97 -4.44 0.17 47.18
C LEU A 97 -3.66 -0.10 45.88
N LEU A 98 -3.11 -1.30 45.75
CA LEU A 98 -2.19 -1.64 44.66
C LEU A 98 -2.82 -2.46 43.53
N ARG A 99 -4.06 -2.95 43.71
CA ARG A 99 -4.81 -3.60 42.61
C ARG A 99 -5.06 -2.59 41.50
N ASP A 100 -4.83 -3.02 40.26
CA ASP A 100 -5.02 -2.21 39.05
C ASP A 100 -4.18 -0.91 38.96
N THR A 101 -3.37 -0.60 39.96
CA THR A 101 -2.57 0.63 40.00
C THR A 101 -1.37 0.49 39.05
N PRO A 102 -1.20 1.41 38.08
CA PRO A 102 -0.07 1.36 37.15
C PRO A 102 1.28 1.34 37.87
N PRO A 103 2.20 0.43 37.54
CA PRO A 103 3.51 0.37 38.19
C PRO A 103 4.40 1.51 37.67
N PRO A 104 4.88 2.42 38.53
CA PRO A 104 5.74 3.53 38.10
C PRO A 104 7.13 3.04 37.70
N SER A 105 7.73 3.75 36.75
CA SER A 105 9.10 3.52 36.29
C SER A 105 10.11 4.03 37.35
N GLY A 106 10.41 3.17 38.31
CA GLY A 106 11.46 3.44 39.30
C GLY A 106 11.05 4.44 40.38
N THR A 107 11.80 5.55 40.52
CA THR A 107 11.60 6.58 41.56
C THR A 107 11.02 7.88 41.01
N SER A 108 10.35 7.86 39.85
CA SER A 108 9.69 9.05 39.30
C SER A 108 8.66 9.58 40.30
N PRO A 109 8.88 10.73 40.96
CA PRO A 109 7.97 11.24 41.98
C PRO A 109 6.59 11.53 41.38
N GLN A 110 6.56 11.95 40.12
CA GLN A 110 5.36 12.27 39.38
C GLN A 110 4.51 11.04 39.05
N GLU A 111 5.12 9.94 38.57
CA GLU A 111 4.37 8.70 38.32
C GLU A 111 3.87 8.06 39.61
N LEU A 112 4.66 8.16 40.69
CA LEU A 112 4.24 7.74 42.03
C LEU A 112 3.05 8.56 42.54
N GLU A 113 3.10 9.88 42.40
CA GLU A 113 1.97 10.75 42.73
C GLU A 113 0.70 10.37 41.94
N LEU A 114 0.83 10.18 40.63
CA LEU A 114 -0.29 9.76 39.79
C LEU A 114 -0.80 8.36 40.17
N ALA A 115 0.07 7.43 40.53
CA ALA A 115 -0.31 6.11 41.01
C ALA A 115 -1.11 6.19 42.31
N ILE A 116 -0.75 7.08 43.25
CA ILE A 116 -1.52 7.33 44.48
C ILE A 116 -2.91 7.87 44.12
N ARG A 117 -2.98 8.91 43.28
CA ARG A 117 -4.24 9.52 42.84
C ARG A 117 -5.15 8.50 42.13
N LEU A 118 -4.59 7.65 41.27
CA LEU A 118 -5.32 6.58 40.57
C LEU A 118 -5.79 5.48 41.52
N ALA A 119 -5.00 5.12 42.53
CA ALA A 119 -5.40 4.16 43.56
C ALA A 119 -6.56 4.71 44.42
N GLN A 120 -6.51 5.98 44.80
CA GLN A 120 -7.59 6.67 45.50
C GLN A 120 -8.85 6.74 44.62
N TRP A 121 -8.70 7.13 43.35
CA TRP A 121 -9.80 7.11 42.38
C TRP A 121 -10.37 5.70 42.19
N ARG A 122 -9.53 4.65 42.13
CA ARG A 122 -9.95 3.25 41.97
C ARG A 122 -10.80 2.76 43.13
N ASN A 123 -10.58 3.29 44.34
CA ASN A 123 -11.27 2.87 45.56
C ASN A 123 -12.32 3.88 46.06
N SER A 124 -12.47 5.04 45.41
CA SER A 124 -13.56 5.99 45.71
C SER A 124 -14.92 5.43 45.31
N SER A 125 -16.01 5.84 45.97
CA SER A 125 -17.36 5.52 45.47
C SER A 125 -17.76 6.38 44.28
N ILE A 126 -17.15 7.57 44.14
CA ILE A 126 -17.43 8.52 43.05
C ILE A 126 -16.25 8.49 42.07
N LYS A 127 -16.50 8.01 40.85
CA LYS A 127 -15.50 7.89 39.78
C LYS A 127 -15.47 9.14 38.92
N LEU A 128 -14.75 10.15 39.40
CA LEU A 128 -14.59 11.43 38.73
C LEU A 128 -13.51 11.35 37.61
N PRO A 129 -13.77 11.85 36.39
CA PRO A 129 -12.83 11.76 35.27
C PRO A 129 -11.59 12.68 35.40
N GLN A 130 -11.62 13.69 36.26
CA GLN A 130 -10.58 14.72 36.39
C GLN A 130 -9.18 14.16 36.71
N VAL A 131 -9.11 13.00 37.40
CA VAL A 131 -7.82 12.33 37.64
C VAL A 131 -7.16 11.91 36.32
N TRP A 132 -7.96 11.48 35.35
CA TRP A 132 -7.48 11.03 34.05
C TRP A 132 -7.04 12.19 33.19
N ASP A 133 -7.74 13.32 33.26
CA ASP A 133 -7.30 14.55 32.59
C ASP A 133 -5.91 14.96 33.10
N THR A 134 -5.69 14.86 34.42
CA THR A 134 -4.36 15.15 35.02
C THR A 134 -3.28 14.17 34.53
N VAL A 135 -3.59 12.87 34.48
CA VAL A 135 -2.66 11.84 33.97
C VAL A 135 -2.29 12.12 32.51
N PHE A 136 -3.28 12.34 31.65
CA PHE A 136 -3.07 12.47 30.21
C PHE A 136 -2.56 13.85 29.78
N LEU A 137 -2.73 14.90 30.60
CA LEU A 137 -2.06 16.19 30.42
C LEU A 137 -0.54 16.10 30.60
N LEU A 138 -0.05 15.07 31.29
CA LEU A 138 1.35 14.86 31.60
C LEU A 138 2.04 13.86 30.66
N GLU A 139 1.39 13.49 29.55
CA GLU A 139 1.82 12.41 28.62
C GLU A 139 3.31 12.44 28.24
N ASP A 140 3.88 13.62 27.99
CA ASP A 140 5.28 13.79 27.56
C ASP A 140 6.29 13.48 28.66
N SER A 141 5.86 13.54 29.92
CA SER A 141 6.69 13.29 31.11
C SER A 141 6.58 11.87 31.65
N LEU A 142 5.63 11.07 31.14
CA LEU A 142 5.39 9.70 31.60
C LEU A 142 6.23 8.71 30.81
N SER A 143 6.71 7.67 31.50
CA SER A 143 7.34 6.54 30.84
C SER A 143 6.33 5.78 29.97
N PRO A 144 6.80 5.13 28.89
CA PRO A 144 5.95 4.30 28.03
C PRO A 144 5.16 3.24 28.78
N ASP A 145 5.79 2.52 29.70
CA ASP A 145 5.18 1.41 30.44
C ASP A 145 4.07 1.88 31.39
N PHE A 146 4.31 3.00 32.09
CA PHE A 146 3.33 3.61 32.97
C PHE A 146 2.14 4.16 32.17
N LEU A 147 2.39 4.90 31.09
CA LEU A 147 1.33 5.44 30.23
C LEU A 147 0.49 4.33 29.60
N ASN A 148 1.11 3.25 29.11
CA ASN A 148 0.39 2.08 28.59
C ASN A 148 -0.52 1.46 29.65
N SER A 149 -0.01 1.31 30.87
CA SER A 149 -0.77 0.76 32.00
C SER A 149 -1.94 1.67 32.39
N CYS A 150 -1.75 2.99 32.41
CA CYS A 150 -2.80 3.99 32.62
C CYS A 150 -3.89 3.90 31.54
N VAL A 151 -3.50 3.84 30.26
CA VAL A 151 -4.47 3.72 29.15
C VAL A 151 -5.22 2.40 29.21
N ALA A 152 -4.55 1.29 29.53
CA ALA A 152 -5.21 0.00 29.69
C ALA A 152 -6.20 0.01 30.85
N MET A 153 -5.82 0.57 32.01
CA MET A 153 -6.71 0.73 33.17
C MET A 153 -7.94 1.59 32.85
N PHE A 154 -7.73 2.76 32.25
CA PHE A 154 -8.80 3.66 31.81
C PHE A 154 -9.73 2.97 30.80
N SER A 155 -9.15 2.28 29.82
CA SER A 155 -9.90 1.58 28.77
C SER A 155 -10.74 0.45 29.34
N ASN A 156 -10.18 -0.36 30.23
CA ASN A 156 -10.92 -1.43 30.91
C ASN A 156 -12.09 -0.87 31.72
N PHE A 157 -11.89 0.25 32.41
CA PHE A 157 -12.96 0.94 33.12
C PHE A 157 -14.05 1.46 32.17
N CYS A 158 -13.68 2.16 31.10
CA CYS A 158 -14.64 2.71 30.14
C CYS A 158 -15.38 1.64 29.33
N ALA A 159 -14.71 0.51 29.06
CA ALA A 159 -15.31 -0.67 28.43
C ALA A 159 -16.40 -1.28 29.31
N LEU A 160 -16.33 -1.08 30.63
CA LEU A 160 -17.40 -1.46 31.55
C LEU A 160 -18.50 -0.44 31.57
N GLN A 161 -19.32 -0.58 30.55
CA GLN A 161 -20.52 0.17 30.27
C GLN A 161 -21.34 0.66 31.48
N ASN A 162 -21.38 0.01 32.63
CA ASN A 162 -22.23 0.47 33.74
C ASN A 162 -21.82 1.80 34.41
N TRP A 163 -20.71 2.43 34.02
CA TRP A 163 -20.38 3.76 34.52
C TRP A 163 -21.47 4.82 34.18
N TYR A 164 -22.22 4.67 33.08
CA TYR A 164 -23.32 5.58 32.75
C TYR A 164 -24.52 5.45 33.70
N ARG A 165 -24.73 4.27 34.32
CA ARG A 165 -25.78 4.10 35.35
C ARG A 165 -25.44 4.86 36.61
N TRP A 166 -24.14 5.07 36.87
CA TRP A 166 -23.69 5.86 38.00
C TRP A 166 -23.90 7.34 37.71
N PHE A 167 -23.54 7.82 36.51
CA PHE A 167 -23.68 9.24 36.21
C PHE A 167 -23.82 9.56 34.70
N PRO A 168 -25.05 9.72 34.17
CA PRO A 168 -25.28 10.15 32.78
C PRO A 168 -24.61 11.48 32.44
N GLU A 169 -24.59 12.39 33.41
CA GLU A 169 -23.95 13.72 33.34
C GLU A 169 -22.43 13.64 33.12
N HIS A 170 -21.78 12.51 33.44
CA HIS A 170 -20.34 12.34 33.30
C HIS A 170 -19.93 11.64 31.99
N SER A 171 -20.90 11.22 31.16
CA SER A 171 -20.63 10.61 29.86
C SER A 171 -19.82 11.51 28.95
N GLU A 172 -20.21 12.78 28.84
CA GLU A 172 -19.50 13.76 28.02
C GLU A 172 -18.05 13.95 28.48
N MET A 173 -17.80 13.89 29.80
CA MET A 173 -16.46 14.03 30.35
C MET A 173 -15.58 12.81 30.02
N PHE A 174 -16.08 11.58 30.20
CA PHE A 174 -15.32 10.38 29.78
C PHE A 174 -15.11 10.32 28.27
N HIS A 175 -16.08 10.77 27.48
CA HIS A 175 -15.90 10.97 26.05
C HIS A 175 -14.76 11.95 25.77
N SER A 176 -14.75 13.12 26.42
CA SER A 176 -13.69 14.13 26.27
C SER A 176 -12.30 13.56 26.61
N THR A 177 -12.16 12.89 27.75
CA THR A 177 -10.90 12.22 28.13
C THR A 177 -10.52 11.16 27.09
N MET A 178 -11.48 10.37 26.59
CA MET A 178 -11.23 9.40 25.52
C MET A 178 -10.72 10.04 24.22
N LYS A 179 -11.25 11.22 23.83
CA LYS A 179 -10.73 11.97 22.67
C LYS A 179 -9.26 12.32 22.87
N THR A 180 -8.91 12.79 24.08
CA THR A 180 -7.53 13.08 24.46
C THR A 180 -6.67 11.84 24.33
N VAL A 181 -7.06 10.70 24.94
CA VAL A 181 -6.28 9.45 24.87
C VAL A 181 -6.09 8.95 23.44
N LEU A 182 -7.11 9.03 22.57
CA LEU A 182 -6.98 8.65 21.16
C LEU A 182 -6.00 9.57 20.41
N ARG A 183 -6.02 10.87 20.69
CA ARG A 183 -5.05 11.82 20.12
C ARG A 183 -3.63 11.47 20.56
N ILE A 184 -3.43 11.22 21.85
CA ILE A 184 -2.14 10.78 22.42
C ILE A 184 -1.65 9.49 21.75
N ALA A 185 -2.54 8.51 21.60
CA ALA A 185 -2.22 7.25 20.93
C ALA A 185 -1.86 7.43 19.46
N SER A 186 -2.42 8.45 18.80
CA SER A 186 -2.12 8.73 17.39
C SER A 186 -0.76 9.38 17.18
N THR A 187 -0.26 10.15 18.15
CA THR A 187 1.02 10.86 18.06
C THR A 187 2.19 10.06 18.58
N ARG A 188 1.95 9.09 19.46
CA ARG A 188 2.99 8.25 20.06
C ARG A 188 3.11 6.88 19.37
N ASP A 189 4.30 6.31 19.45
CA ASP A 189 4.67 5.05 18.77
C ASP A 189 4.87 3.89 19.75
N ASP A 190 4.81 4.18 21.04
CA ASP A 190 5.18 3.29 22.15
C ASP A 190 3.99 2.57 22.79
N PHE A 191 2.80 2.69 22.22
CA PHE A 191 1.63 1.94 22.66
C PHE A 191 1.69 0.47 22.24
N THR A 192 1.42 -0.43 23.18
CA THR A 192 1.36 -1.87 22.90
C THR A 192 0.09 -2.24 22.13
N PRO A 193 0.10 -3.35 21.36
CA PRO A 193 -1.10 -3.82 20.65
C PRO A 193 -2.29 -4.08 21.59
N HIS A 194 -2.02 -4.60 22.78
CA HIS A 194 -3.06 -4.88 23.78
C HIS A 194 -3.72 -3.59 24.29
N THR A 195 -2.91 -2.54 24.52
CA THR A 195 -3.41 -1.23 24.92
C THR A 195 -4.31 -0.63 23.84
N ILE A 196 -3.89 -0.69 22.57
CA ILE A 196 -4.70 -0.18 21.44
C ILE A 196 -6.02 -0.96 21.31
N VAL A 197 -6.00 -2.30 21.42
CA VAL A 197 -7.23 -3.10 21.38
C VAL A 197 -8.20 -2.69 22.49
N SER A 198 -7.69 -2.53 23.71
CA SER A 198 -8.50 -2.13 24.88
C SER A 198 -9.09 -0.73 24.66
N LEU A 199 -8.30 0.20 24.14
CA LEU A 199 -8.72 1.57 23.84
C LEU A 199 -9.84 1.62 22.81
N VAL A 200 -9.74 0.83 21.74
CA VAL A 200 -10.78 0.75 20.71
C VAL A 200 -12.07 0.14 21.26
N GLN A 201 -11.96 -0.93 22.06
CA GLN A 201 -13.11 -1.52 22.75
C GLN A 201 -13.78 -0.53 23.70
N ALA A 202 -12.99 0.25 24.44
CA ALA A 202 -13.48 1.29 25.32
C ALA A 202 -14.24 2.36 24.54
N TYR A 203 -13.66 2.88 23.45
CA TYR A 203 -14.34 3.87 22.59
C TYR A 203 -15.67 3.33 22.04
N GLU A 204 -15.67 2.09 21.55
CA GLU A 204 -16.88 1.44 21.07
C GLU A 204 -17.95 1.34 22.18
N CYS A 205 -17.55 0.94 23.38
CA CYS A 205 -18.46 0.81 24.52
C CYS A 205 -19.07 2.14 24.94
N LEU A 206 -18.27 3.22 24.94
CA LEU A 206 -18.73 4.59 25.20
C LEU A 206 -19.77 5.03 24.16
N ARG A 207 -19.56 4.70 22.87
CA ARG A 207 -20.46 5.08 21.78
C ARG A 207 -21.77 4.29 21.75
N VAL A 208 -21.69 2.98 21.90
CA VAL A 208 -22.83 2.08 21.65
C VAL A 208 -23.73 1.93 22.87
N GLY A 209 -23.20 2.02 24.08
CA GLY A 209 -23.95 1.65 25.29
C GLY A 209 -24.23 0.14 25.42
N TYR A 210 -24.77 -0.28 26.57
CA TYR A 210 -24.78 -1.70 26.97
C TYR A 210 -25.73 -2.58 26.18
N GLY A 211 -25.17 -3.69 25.69
CA GLY A 211 -25.84 -4.96 25.41
C GLY A 211 -24.88 -6.06 25.83
N ASP A 212 -25.40 -7.18 26.36
CA ASP A 212 -24.65 -8.32 26.96
C ASP A 212 -23.36 -8.69 26.18
N ALA A 213 -22.26 -7.98 26.41
CA ALA A 213 -21.01 -8.12 25.66
C ALA A 213 -20.39 -9.51 25.86
N TRP A 214 -20.70 -10.14 27.00
CA TRP A 214 -20.25 -11.47 27.39
C TRP A 214 -21.01 -12.62 26.72
N LYS A 215 -22.16 -12.34 26.08
CA LYS A 215 -22.92 -13.36 25.35
C LYS A 215 -22.50 -13.50 23.90
N VAL A 216 -21.56 -12.69 23.41
CA VAL A 216 -20.93 -12.91 22.11
C VAL A 216 -19.63 -13.67 22.35
N PRO A 217 -19.62 -15.00 22.18
CA PRO A 217 -18.39 -15.77 22.36
C PRO A 217 -17.49 -15.43 21.18
N GLY A 218 -16.45 -14.63 21.42
CA GLY A 218 -15.36 -14.46 20.47
C GLY A 218 -14.83 -13.05 20.33
N THR A 219 -13.73 -12.76 21.04
CA THR A 219 -12.46 -12.21 20.57
C THR A 219 -12.41 -10.93 19.68
N ARG A 220 -13.54 -10.34 19.25
CA ARG A 220 -13.60 -9.24 18.27
C ARG A 220 -13.45 -7.89 18.97
N ILE A 221 -12.80 -6.94 18.30
CA ILE A 221 -12.58 -5.59 18.86
C ILE A 221 -13.87 -4.75 18.84
N ILE A 222 -14.68 -4.84 17.76
CA ILE A 222 -15.84 -3.96 17.55
C ILE A 222 -17.11 -4.74 17.17
N ARG A 223 -18.27 -4.38 17.75
CA ARG A 223 -19.61 -4.78 17.28
C ARG A 223 -20.03 -3.89 16.12
N SER A 224 -19.54 -4.20 14.92
CA SER A 224 -19.56 -3.30 13.76
C SER A 224 -20.89 -2.63 13.47
N ILE A 225 -22.00 -3.38 13.46
CA ILE A 225 -23.32 -2.81 13.09
C ILE A 225 -23.81 -1.81 14.15
N LEU A 226 -23.76 -2.18 15.44
CA LEU A 226 -24.18 -1.30 16.52
C LEU A 226 -23.27 -0.06 16.63
N TYR A 227 -21.96 -0.25 16.49
CA TYR A 227 -21.00 0.84 16.46
C TYR A 227 -21.26 1.78 15.28
N GLY A 228 -21.52 1.23 14.10
CA GLY A 228 -21.91 1.97 12.91
C GLY A 228 -23.14 2.85 13.10
N GLN A 229 -24.19 2.31 13.74
CA GLN A 229 -25.39 3.06 14.11
C GLN A 229 -25.04 4.23 15.04
N ALA A 230 -24.23 3.97 16.07
CA ALA A 230 -23.85 4.96 17.07
C ALA A 230 -23.00 6.12 16.51
N ILE A 231 -22.14 5.86 15.52
CA ILE A 231 -21.30 6.90 14.91
C ILE A 231 -21.98 7.61 13.73
N GLN A 232 -23.16 7.17 13.28
CA GLN A 232 -23.86 7.82 12.17
C GLN A 232 -24.57 9.11 12.61
N THR A 233 -24.98 9.21 13.88
CA THR A 233 -25.88 10.26 14.35
C THR A 233 -25.26 11.66 14.43
N SER A 234 -23.93 11.79 14.34
CA SER A 234 -23.26 13.11 14.31
C SER A 234 -21.91 13.04 13.58
N ILE A 235 -21.86 13.44 12.31
CA ILE A 235 -20.63 13.41 11.50
C ILE A 235 -19.55 14.31 12.10
N GLU A 236 -19.93 15.47 12.65
CA GLU A 236 -19.02 16.44 13.25
C GLU A 236 -18.44 15.97 14.60
N GLU A 237 -19.19 15.16 15.36
CA GLU A 237 -18.74 14.64 16.66
C GLU A 237 -17.88 13.39 16.56
N ASN A 238 -17.73 12.78 15.37
CA ASN A 238 -17.06 11.49 15.17
C ASN A 238 -15.68 11.61 14.53
N THR A 239 -14.99 12.74 14.72
CA THR A 239 -13.63 12.92 14.22
C THR A 239 -12.65 11.88 14.79
N GLU A 240 -12.90 11.38 16.00
CA GLU A 240 -12.02 10.39 16.64
C GLU A 240 -12.15 9.00 16.02
N HIS A 241 -13.28 8.69 15.37
CA HIS A 241 -13.41 7.46 14.60
C HIS A 241 -12.32 7.37 13.53
N ASN A 242 -11.92 8.49 12.93
CA ASN A 242 -10.89 8.51 11.89
C ASN A 242 -9.50 8.12 12.42
N ILE A 243 -9.26 8.24 13.73
CA ILE A 243 -8.00 7.84 14.36
C ILE A 243 -7.93 6.32 14.54
N ILE A 244 -9.06 5.65 14.73
CA ILE A 244 -9.10 4.22 15.08
C ILE A 244 -8.50 3.32 13.98
N PRO A 245 -8.89 3.45 12.68
CA PRO A 245 -8.26 2.69 11.61
C PRO A 245 -6.75 2.88 11.57
N TYR A 246 -6.29 4.10 11.82
CA TYR A 246 -4.88 4.43 11.85
C TYR A 246 -4.14 3.68 12.97
N LEU A 247 -4.64 3.74 14.21
CA LEU A 247 -4.07 3.01 15.34
C LEU A 247 -4.03 1.50 15.13
N LEU A 248 -5.11 0.94 14.60
CA LEU A 248 -5.19 -0.50 14.30
C LEU A 248 -4.18 -0.91 13.21
N ALA A 249 -4.03 -0.09 12.17
CA ALA A 249 -3.10 -0.34 11.07
C ALA A 249 -1.64 -0.39 11.55
N ARG A 250 -1.22 0.57 12.37
CA ARG A 250 0.15 0.65 12.90
C ARG A 250 0.57 -0.58 13.70
N GLN A 251 -0.38 -1.18 14.40
CA GLN A 251 -0.14 -2.36 15.24
C GLN A 251 -0.15 -3.68 14.46
N LEU A 252 -0.50 -3.69 13.17
CA LEU A 252 -0.64 -4.92 12.37
C LEU A 252 0.60 -5.82 12.42
N HIS A 253 1.80 -5.25 12.44
CA HIS A 253 3.04 -6.03 12.51
C HIS A 253 3.34 -6.57 13.92
N SER A 254 2.83 -5.92 14.94
CA SER A 254 3.08 -6.26 16.34
C SER A 254 2.19 -7.43 16.81
N TYR A 255 1.08 -7.72 16.12
CA TYR A 255 0.24 -8.88 16.46
C TYR A 255 0.88 -10.21 16.07
N PRO A 256 0.61 -11.30 16.81
CA PRO A 256 0.98 -12.66 16.42
C PRO A 256 0.42 -13.04 15.03
N LEU A 257 1.18 -13.79 14.24
CA LEU A 257 0.77 -14.21 12.89
C LEU A 257 -0.65 -14.83 12.80
N PRO A 258 -1.10 -15.69 13.75
CA PRO A 258 -2.45 -16.25 13.72
C PRO A 258 -3.57 -15.21 13.92
N GLU A 259 -3.29 -14.07 14.58
CA GLU A 259 -4.28 -13.04 14.86
C GLU A 259 -4.40 -12.01 13.73
N ARG A 260 -3.31 -11.76 12.99
CA ARG A 260 -3.24 -10.69 11.99
C ARG A 260 -4.36 -10.72 10.93
N PRO A 261 -4.77 -11.87 10.34
CA PRO A 261 -5.87 -11.88 9.37
C PRO A 261 -7.16 -11.30 9.96
N ARG A 262 -7.45 -11.68 11.20
CA ARG A 262 -8.62 -11.21 11.93
C ARG A 262 -8.53 -9.73 12.29
N ARG A 263 -7.34 -9.23 12.65
CA ARG A 263 -7.11 -7.78 12.88
C ARG A 263 -7.28 -6.95 11.61
N ILE A 264 -6.92 -7.50 10.45
CA ILE A 264 -7.13 -6.83 9.17
C ILE A 264 -8.61 -6.78 8.82
N GLU A 265 -9.36 -7.87 9.02
CA GLU A 265 -10.81 -7.84 8.85
C GLU A 265 -11.48 -6.80 9.75
N GLU A 266 -11.04 -6.68 11.01
CA GLU A 266 -11.51 -5.65 11.94
C GLU A 266 -11.17 -4.25 11.43
N LEU A 267 -9.93 -3.99 10.99
CA LEU A 267 -9.53 -2.72 10.38
C LEU A 267 -10.39 -2.35 9.16
N LEU A 268 -10.62 -3.30 8.24
CA LEU A 268 -11.47 -3.09 7.07
C LEU A 268 -12.92 -2.80 7.46
N ALA A 269 -13.42 -3.46 8.52
CA ALA A 269 -14.72 -3.15 9.07
C ALA A 269 -14.77 -1.72 9.62
N VAL A 270 -13.76 -1.26 10.38
CA VAL A 270 -13.74 0.12 10.90
C VAL A 270 -13.70 1.13 9.76
N LEU A 271 -12.84 0.92 8.75
CA LEU A 271 -12.78 1.77 7.56
C LEU A 271 -14.13 1.85 6.86
N TRP A 272 -14.83 0.73 6.76
CA TRP A 272 -16.17 0.66 6.17
C TRP A 272 -17.23 1.39 7.00
N LEU A 273 -17.12 1.40 8.33
CA LEU A 273 -18.13 2.01 9.20
C LEU A 273 -18.15 3.53 9.12
N ARG A 274 -17.08 4.16 8.59
CA ARG A 274 -16.98 5.60 8.41
C ARG A 274 -18.25 6.18 7.79
N PRO A 275 -18.84 7.25 8.35
CA PRO A 275 -19.98 7.92 7.75
C PRO A 275 -19.60 8.49 6.38
N SER A 276 -19.96 7.80 5.30
CA SER A 276 -19.71 8.27 3.93
C SER A 276 -20.79 9.27 3.50
N HIS A 277 -20.36 10.41 2.94
CA HIS A 277 -21.21 11.59 2.69
C HIS A 277 -22.38 11.40 1.70
N SER A 278 -22.42 10.32 0.92
CA SER A 278 -23.35 10.25 -0.22
C SER A 278 -24.64 9.47 0.02
N THR A 279 -24.67 8.50 0.94
CA THR A 279 -25.90 7.74 1.25
C THR A 279 -25.87 7.20 2.69
N PRO A 280 -26.91 7.48 3.51
CA PRO A 280 -27.03 6.85 4.81
C PRO A 280 -27.22 5.34 4.64
N ARG A 281 -26.46 4.54 5.40
CA ARG A 281 -26.60 3.08 5.40
C ARG A 281 -27.93 2.69 6.05
N ASN A 282 -28.62 1.71 5.47
CA ASN A 282 -29.79 1.11 6.10
C ASN A 282 -29.33 0.05 7.11
N TRP A 283 -29.06 0.47 8.34
CA TRP A 283 -28.59 -0.46 9.37
C TRP A 283 -29.61 -1.54 9.73
N ASN A 284 -30.91 -1.28 9.59
CA ASN A 284 -31.94 -2.27 9.90
C ASN A 284 -31.86 -3.46 8.93
N ASP A 285 -31.68 -3.18 7.63
CA ASP A 285 -31.44 -4.22 6.62
C ASP A 285 -30.17 -5.04 6.94
N LEU A 286 -29.10 -4.37 7.35
CA LEU A 286 -27.86 -5.05 7.77
C LEU A 286 -28.06 -5.92 9.03
N VAL A 287 -28.82 -5.45 10.03
CA VAL A 287 -29.15 -6.23 11.22
C VAL A 287 -30.00 -7.44 10.86
N GLU A 288 -31.05 -7.28 10.04
CA GLU A 288 -31.93 -8.36 9.61
C GLU A 288 -31.17 -9.41 8.79
N ARG A 289 -30.23 -8.98 7.96
CA ARG A 289 -29.46 -9.85 7.06
C ARG A 289 -28.31 -10.58 7.75
N ASP A 290 -27.57 -9.90 8.63
CA ASP A 290 -26.31 -10.38 9.19
C ASP A 290 -26.40 -10.66 10.72
N GLY A 291 -27.56 -10.47 11.34
CA GLY A 291 -27.84 -10.87 12.72
C GLY A 291 -27.30 -9.91 13.79
N GLY A 292 -27.01 -8.66 13.44
CA GLY A 292 -26.63 -7.55 14.35
C GLY A 292 -25.25 -7.66 15.03
N ILE A 293 -24.71 -8.87 15.21
CA ILE A 293 -23.48 -9.15 15.97
C ILE A 293 -22.34 -9.62 15.05
N ASN A 294 -22.66 -10.16 13.87
CA ASN A 294 -21.64 -10.63 12.94
C ASN A 294 -20.95 -9.45 12.23
N LEU A 295 -19.70 -9.69 11.80
CA LEU A 295 -19.05 -8.81 10.85
C LEU A 295 -19.92 -8.73 9.59
N PRO A 296 -20.04 -7.54 8.98
CA PRO A 296 -20.62 -7.41 7.65
C PRO A 296 -19.93 -8.35 6.68
N ARG A 297 -20.63 -8.73 5.62
CA ARG A 297 -20.01 -9.56 4.59
C ARG A 297 -18.83 -8.78 4.01
N ARG A 298 -17.78 -9.50 3.63
CA ARG A 298 -16.60 -8.87 3.01
C ARG A 298 -16.96 -8.00 1.80
N SER A 299 -18.00 -8.38 1.06
CA SER A 299 -18.58 -7.58 -0.02
C SER A 299 -19.04 -6.19 0.41
N ASP A 300 -19.63 -6.05 1.60
CA ASP A 300 -20.03 -4.75 2.11
C ASP A 300 -18.79 -3.95 2.52
N MET A 301 -17.87 -4.58 3.26
CA MET A 301 -16.69 -3.92 3.81
C MET A 301 -15.87 -3.24 2.72
N VAL A 302 -15.65 -3.90 1.57
CA VAL A 302 -14.86 -3.35 0.44
C VAL A 302 -15.37 -1.98 -0.04
N SER A 303 -16.63 -1.62 0.22
CA SER A 303 -17.14 -0.30 -0.14
C SER A 303 -16.43 0.86 0.59
N TRP A 304 -15.60 0.59 1.61
CA TRP A 304 -14.73 1.60 2.25
C TRP A 304 -13.85 2.34 1.23
N ILE A 305 -13.55 1.70 0.10
CA ILE A 305 -12.71 2.29 -0.94
C ILE A 305 -13.34 3.51 -1.61
N LYS A 306 -14.67 3.63 -1.55
CA LYS A 306 -15.41 4.78 -2.07
C LYS A 306 -15.20 5.97 -1.13
N GLY A 307 -14.45 6.97 -1.58
CA GLY A 307 -14.08 8.14 -0.77
C GLY A 307 -12.87 7.90 0.14
N ALA A 308 -12.01 6.93 -0.21
CA ALA A 308 -10.79 6.65 0.53
C ALA A 308 -9.84 7.85 0.59
N ASP A 309 -9.85 8.72 -0.42
CA ASP A 309 -9.12 9.99 -0.49
C ASP A 309 -9.47 10.97 0.65
N GLN A 310 -10.64 10.79 1.26
CA GLN A 310 -11.07 11.63 2.37
C GLN A 310 -10.69 11.04 3.73
N ILE A 311 -10.16 9.81 3.79
CA ILE A 311 -9.83 9.13 5.05
C ILE A 311 -8.49 9.69 5.58
N PRO A 312 -8.46 10.26 6.80
CA PRO A 312 -7.21 10.70 7.39
C PRO A 312 -6.19 9.56 7.51
N HIS A 313 -4.92 9.86 7.25
CA HIS A 313 -3.82 8.89 7.30
C HIS A 313 -3.95 7.67 6.37
N ILE A 314 -4.80 7.74 5.34
CA ILE A 314 -5.08 6.59 4.46
C ILE A 314 -3.84 6.01 3.80
N LEU A 315 -2.88 6.83 3.35
CA LEU A 315 -1.65 6.35 2.74
C LEU A 315 -0.82 5.47 3.71
N GLU A 316 -0.74 5.88 4.97
CA GLU A 316 -0.04 5.12 6.02
C GLU A 316 -0.82 3.86 6.42
N ILE A 317 -2.16 3.93 6.47
CA ILE A 317 -3.01 2.74 6.66
C ILE A 317 -2.77 1.72 5.53
N LEU A 318 -2.73 2.19 4.28
CA LEU A 318 -2.44 1.35 3.11
C LEU A 318 -1.04 0.75 3.16
N SER A 319 -0.03 1.47 3.65
CA SER A 319 1.33 0.95 3.77
C SER A 319 1.44 -0.21 4.76
N HIS A 320 0.79 -0.08 5.93
CA HIS A 320 0.70 -1.17 6.90
C HIS A 320 -0.09 -2.36 6.37
N LEU A 321 -1.21 -2.11 5.68
CA LEU A 321 -2.00 -3.16 5.03
C LEU A 321 -1.20 -3.91 3.96
N ALA A 322 -0.43 -3.19 3.13
CA ALA A 322 0.40 -3.78 2.07
C ALA A 322 1.50 -4.66 2.65
N SER A 323 2.16 -4.16 3.69
CA SER A 323 3.20 -4.90 4.38
C SER A 323 2.63 -6.16 5.04
N ALA A 324 1.48 -6.05 5.72
CA ALA A 324 0.84 -7.21 6.35
C ALA A 324 0.33 -8.24 5.32
N GLN A 325 -0.25 -7.79 4.22
CA GLN A 325 -0.71 -8.64 3.13
C GLN A 325 0.43 -9.41 2.46
N SER A 326 1.58 -8.76 2.25
CA SER A 326 2.76 -9.40 1.68
C SER A 326 3.29 -10.59 2.50
N GLN A 327 3.03 -10.57 3.82
CA GLN A 327 3.47 -11.61 4.76
C GLN A 327 2.44 -12.74 4.91
N ILE A 328 1.16 -12.50 4.61
CA ILE A 328 0.08 -13.44 4.95
C ILE A 328 -0.95 -13.55 3.83
N THR A 329 -0.84 -14.61 3.04
CA THR A 329 -1.74 -14.86 1.91
C THR A 329 -3.16 -15.28 2.31
N ILE A 330 -3.43 -15.64 3.58
CA ILE A 330 -4.79 -15.99 4.02
C ILE A 330 -5.73 -14.78 4.10
N ILE A 331 -5.19 -13.57 4.20
CA ILE A 331 -5.97 -12.33 4.26
C ILE A 331 -6.85 -12.21 3.02
N GLY A 332 -6.37 -12.72 1.87
CA GLY A 332 -7.01 -12.52 0.59
C GLY A 332 -6.91 -11.06 0.11
N PRO A 333 -7.66 -10.72 -0.95
CA PRO A 333 -7.62 -9.38 -1.55
C PRO A 333 -8.31 -8.31 -0.72
N LEU A 334 -7.70 -7.12 -0.60
CA LEU A 334 -8.23 -6.02 0.20
C LEU A 334 -9.41 -5.30 -0.47
N TRP A 335 -9.45 -5.28 -1.80
CA TRP A 335 -10.48 -4.57 -2.58
C TRP A 335 -11.38 -5.48 -3.40
N ARG A 336 -11.38 -6.81 -3.12
CA ARG A 336 -12.27 -7.77 -3.78
C ARG A 336 -13.14 -8.52 -2.78
N ALA A 337 -14.41 -8.70 -3.16
CA ALA A 337 -15.31 -9.62 -2.50
C ALA A 337 -15.15 -11.02 -3.12
N THR A 338 -14.24 -11.84 -2.58
CA THR A 338 -14.10 -13.24 -3.02
C THR A 338 -14.83 -14.16 -2.04
N GLY A 339 -16.08 -14.52 -2.32
CA GLY A 339 -16.88 -15.45 -1.54
C GLY A 339 -17.36 -16.65 -2.38
N PRO A 340 -17.42 -17.88 -1.84
CA PRO A 340 -18.01 -19.02 -2.53
C PRO A 340 -19.47 -18.71 -2.93
N GLY A 341 -19.77 -18.77 -4.22
CA GLY A 341 -21.12 -18.50 -4.75
C GLY A 341 -21.52 -17.02 -4.84
N GLN A 342 -20.65 -16.08 -4.47
CA GLN A 342 -20.89 -14.65 -4.73
C GLN A 342 -20.46 -14.31 -6.15
N VAL A 343 -21.25 -13.45 -6.82
CA VAL A 343 -20.80 -12.79 -8.06
C VAL A 343 -19.50 -12.09 -7.71
N ASN A 344 -18.43 -12.45 -8.41
CA ASN A 344 -17.15 -11.77 -8.31
C ASN A 344 -17.41 -10.33 -8.78
N ASP A 345 -17.77 -9.44 -7.86
CA ASP A 345 -17.92 -8.01 -8.11
C ASP A 345 -16.62 -7.36 -7.62
N PRO A 346 -15.58 -7.35 -8.46
CA PRO A 346 -14.35 -6.72 -8.06
C PRO A 346 -14.64 -5.22 -7.99
N HIS A 347 -14.43 -4.58 -6.85
CA HIS A 347 -14.41 -3.11 -6.78
C HIS A 347 -13.11 -2.56 -7.39
N PHE A 348 -12.65 -3.15 -8.50
CA PHE A 348 -11.35 -2.92 -9.10
C PHE A 348 -11.26 -1.53 -9.71
N ILE A 349 -12.22 -1.14 -10.55
CA ILE A 349 -12.24 0.22 -11.12
C ILE A 349 -12.39 1.26 -10.01
N GLU A 350 -13.23 1.00 -9.02
CA GLU A 350 -13.42 1.87 -7.86
C GLU A 350 -12.12 2.02 -7.04
N ALA A 351 -11.37 0.93 -6.88
CA ALA A 351 -10.04 0.94 -6.25
C ALA A 351 -9.03 1.76 -7.05
N LEU A 352 -8.98 1.56 -8.36
CA LEU A 352 -8.08 2.32 -9.22
C LEU A 352 -8.41 3.81 -9.21
N GLN A 353 -9.70 4.18 -9.25
CA GLN A 353 -10.11 5.59 -9.14
C GLN A 353 -9.71 6.20 -7.79
N ALA A 354 -9.93 5.48 -6.69
CA ALA A 354 -9.55 5.95 -5.37
C ALA A 354 -8.04 6.17 -5.26
N PHE A 355 -7.24 5.24 -5.82
CA PHE A 355 -5.79 5.36 -5.81
C PHE A 355 -5.29 6.44 -6.77
N ASP A 356 -5.94 6.65 -7.91
CA ASP A 356 -5.63 7.74 -8.84
C ASP A 356 -5.82 9.11 -8.15
N ASN A 357 -6.93 9.28 -7.44
CA ASN A 357 -7.20 10.48 -6.64
C ASN A 357 -6.13 10.69 -5.56
N LEU A 358 -5.75 9.63 -4.84
CA LEU A 358 -4.68 9.68 -3.83
C LEU A 358 -3.31 10.00 -4.44
N MET A 359 -3.02 9.48 -5.63
CA MET A 359 -1.76 9.74 -6.34
C MET A 359 -1.66 11.17 -6.87
N SER A 360 -2.80 11.83 -7.11
CA SER A 360 -2.85 13.23 -7.55
C SER A 360 -2.54 14.25 -6.44
N GLN A 361 -2.58 13.84 -5.17
CA GLN A 361 -2.37 14.70 -3.99
C GLN A 361 -1.01 14.40 -3.35
N ASP A 362 -0.03 15.30 -3.48
CA ASP A 362 1.29 15.27 -2.79
C ASP A 362 1.93 13.87 -2.60
N CYS A 363 1.75 12.97 -3.58
CA CYS A 363 2.04 11.55 -3.43
C CYS A 363 3.53 11.27 -3.62
N THR A 364 4.18 10.75 -2.57
CA THR A 364 5.60 10.38 -2.61
C THR A 364 5.83 9.15 -3.49
N PRO A 365 7.05 8.92 -4.01
CA PRO A 365 7.38 7.68 -4.74
C PRO A 365 7.09 6.41 -3.95
N GLU A 366 7.29 6.44 -2.64
CA GLU A 366 7.01 5.35 -1.71
C GLU A 366 5.51 5.09 -1.54
N ASP A 367 4.69 6.14 -1.44
CA ASP A 367 3.22 6.02 -1.39
C ASP A 367 2.67 5.43 -2.69
N HIS A 368 3.15 5.95 -3.82
CA HIS A 368 2.80 5.43 -5.14
C HIS A 368 3.15 3.95 -5.27
N LEU A 369 4.37 3.56 -4.89
CA LEU A 369 4.81 2.16 -4.89
C LEU A 369 3.93 1.28 -4.01
N THR A 370 3.52 1.78 -2.84
CA THR A 370 2.66 1.05 -1.90
C THR A 370 1.31 0.72 -2.55
N MET A 371 0.65 1.71 -3.14
CA MET A 371 -0.63 1.53 -3.83
C MET A 371 -0.51 0.58 -5.04
N ILE A 372 0.53 0.73 -5.84
CA ILE A 372 0.81 -0.19 -6.96
C ILE A 372 1.09 -1.61 -6.47
N SER A 373 1.84 -1.75 -5.37
CA SER A 373 2.14 -3.06 -4.77
C SER A 373 0.90 -3.75 -4.26
N LEU A 374 -0.03 -3.02 -3.62
CA LEU A 374 -1.31 -3.52 -3.16
C LEU A 374 -2.15 -4.10 -4.31
N ILE A 375 -2.32 -3.34 -5.39
CA ILE A 375 -3.11 -3.82 -6.54
C ILE A 375 -2.46 -5.06 -7.15
N CYS A 376 -1.14 -5.02 -7.38
CA CYS A 376 -0.43 -6.15 -7.96
C CYS A 376 -0.47 -7.38 -7.04
N GLN A 377 -0.30 -7.22 -5.73
CA GLN A 377 -0.43 -8.31 -4.75
C GLN A 377 -1.83 -8.92 -4.80
N ASP A 378 -2.88 -8.08 -4.77
CA ASP A 378 -4.26 -8.51 -4.93
C ASP A 378 -4.46 -9.30 -6.22
N LEU A 379 -3.90 -8.88 -7.35
CA LEU A 379 -4.02 -9.58 -8.63
C LEU A 379 -3.22 -10.91 -8.69
N GLU A 380 -2.24 -11.10 -7.80
CA GLU A 380 -1.37 -12.28 -7.74
C GLU A 380 -1.88 -13.41 -6.84
N PHE A 381 -2.98 -13.22 -6.10
CA PHE A 381 -3.53 -14.30 -5.28
C PHE A 381 -3.96 -15.51 -6.13
N SER A 382 -3.91 -16.70 -5.52
CA SER A 382 -4.12 -18.00 -6.16
C SER A 382 -5.44 -18.13 -6.94
N SER A 383 -6.46 -17.39 -6.53
CA SER A 383 -7.72 -17.25 -7.25
C SER A 383 -7.76 -15.88 -7.94
N PRO A 384 -7.32 -15.78 -9.22
CA PRO A 384 -7.35 -14.51 -9.92
C PRO A 384 -8.80 -14.01 -10.05
N PRO A 385 -9.01 -12.68 -10.09
CA PRO A 385 -10.34 -12.14 -10.31
C PRO A 385 -10.86 -12.58 -11.69
N ASN A 386 -12.13 -13.00 -11.74
CA ASN A 386 -12.81 -13.19 -13.01
C ASN A 386 -13.36 -11.83 -13.45
N PHE A 387 -12.83 -11.30 -14.55
CA PHE A 387 -13.27 -10.03 -15.13
C PHE A 387 -14.25 -10.21 -16.31
N GLU A 388 -14.73 -11.43 -16.56
CA GLU A 388 -15.73 -11.68 -17.59
C GLU A 388 -17.00 -10.83 -17.35
N GLY A 389 -17.36 -10.01 -18.34
CA GLY A 389 -18.49 -9.07 -18.25
C GLY A 389 -18.27 -7.88 -17.30
N TYR A 390 -17.15 -7.79 -16.59
CA TYR A 390 -16.88 -6.74 -15.61
C TYR A 390 -16.68 -5.35 -16.26
N PHE A 391 -15.96 -5.31 -17.38
CA PHE A 391 -15.62 -4.08 -18.11
C PHE A 391 -16.77 -3.60 -19.01
N THR A 392 -17.86 -3.14 -18.40
CA THR A 392 -19.00 -2.53 -19.09
C THR A 392 -18.60 -1.20 -19.77
N PRO A 393 -19.38 -0.69 -20.75
CA PRO A 393 -19.10 0.62 -21.36
C PRO A 393 -18.96 1.77 -20.36
N SER A 394 -19.74 1.76 -19.27
CA SER A 394 -19.64 2.77 -18.20
C SER A 394 -18.34 2.66 -17.41
N ARG A 395 -17.91 1.45 -17.04
CA ARG A 395 -16.63 1.21 -16.36
C ARG A 395 -15.43 1.49 -17.27
N LEU A 396 -15.55 1.26 -18.57
CA LEU A 396 -14.53 1.65 -19.55
C LEU A 396 -14.42 3.17 -19.68
N ALA A 397 -15.54 3.90 -19.67
CA ALA A 397 -15.52 5.37 -19.67
C ALA A 397 -14.82 5.90 -18.41
N ILE A 398 -15.09 5.30 -17.24
CA ILE A 398 -14.37 5.61 -16.01
C ILE A 398 -12.87 5.31 -16.15
N LEU A 399 -12.50 4.17 -16.72
CA LEU A 399 -11.10 3.79 -16.87
C LEU A 399 -10.30 4.83 -17.69
N THR A 400 -10.94 5.46 -18.68
CA THR A 400 -10.30 6.53 -19.46
C THR A 400 -10.06 7.83 -18.68
N GLN A 401 -10.67 7.97 -17.50
CA GLN A 401 -10.48 9.13 -16.62
C GLN A 401 -9.32 8.95 -15.64
N ILE A 402 -8.80 7.73 -15.47
CA ILE A 402 -7.63 7.47 -14.64
C ILE A 402 -6.43 8.17 -15.27
N VAL A 403 -5.74 9.04 -14.52
CA VAL A 403 -4.62 9.82 -15.04
C VAL A 403 -3.31 9.06 -14.93
N ASP A 404 -3.13 8.29 -13.85
CA ASP A 404 -1.88 7.62 -13.54
C ASP A 404 -1.51 6.51 -14.56
N PRO A 405 -0.35 6.62 -15.23
CA PRO A 405 0.10 5.65 -16.23
C PRO A 405 0.29 4.22 -15.70
N CYS A 406 0.71 4.07 -14.45
CA CYS A 406 0.92 2.77 -13.83
C CYS A 406 -0.42 2.06 -13.59
N LEU A 407 -1.42 2.78 -13.06
CA LEU A 407 -2.78 2.28 -12.86
C LEU A 407 -3.47 1.92 -14.19
N GLN A 408 -3.37 2.78 -15.21
CA GLN A 408 -3.90 2.48 -16.55
C GLN A 408 -3.29 1.19 -17.12
N THR A 409 -1.98 1.00 -16.94
CA THR A 409 -1.28 -0.20 -17.43
C THR A 409 -1.81 -1.47 -16.76
N ILE A 410 -1.96 -1.46 -15.43
CA ILE A 410 -2.51 -2.58 -14.68
C ILE A 410 -3.95 -2.88 -15.11
N ALA A 411 -4.76 -1.85 -15.29
CA ALA A 411 -6.14 -1.99 -15.72
C ALA A 411 -6.28 -2.57 -17.13
N ASN A 412 -5.46 -2.10 -18.09
CA ASN A 412 -5.41 -2.64 -19.45
C ASN A 412 -4.98 -4.11 -19.44
N CYS A 413 -4.04 -4.49 -18.56
CA CYS A 413 -3.69 -5.89 -18.36
C CYS A 413 -4.85 -6.71 -17.79
N ALA A 414 -5.57 -6.20 -16.79
CA ALA A 414 -6.73 -6.86 -16.20
C ALA A 414 -7.88 -7.04 -17.20
N ARG A 415 -8.07 -6.09 -18.14
CA ARG A 415 -9.07 -6.13 -19.21
C ARG A 415 -8.82 -7.25 -20.25
N GLY A 416 -7.58 -7.70 -20.37
CA GLY A 416 -7.18 -8.71 -21.34
C GLY A 416 -6.50 -8.15 -22.59
N THR A 417 -5.90 -9.07 -23.34
CA THR A 417 -4.88 -8.77 -24.36
C THR A 417 -5.42 -8.12 -25.63
N ALA A 418 -6.68 -8.40 -25.97
CA ALA A 418 -7.36 -7.84 -27.13
C ALA A 418 -7.54 -6.32 -27.06
N TYR A 419 -7.35 -5.72 -25.88
CA TYR A 419 -7.60 -4.31 -25.64
C TYR A 419 -6.40 -3.60 -25.02
N MET A 420 -5.17 -4.09 -25.20
CA MET A 420 -4.01 -3.38 -24.70
C MET A 420 -3.73 -2.12 -25.53
N THR A 421 -3.91 -0.96 -24.93
CA THR A 421 -3.39 0.32 -25.44
C THR A 421 -2.06 0.59 -24.76
N LEU A 422 -1.03 0.91 -25.55
CA LEU A 422 0.25 1.38 -25.01
C LEU A 422 0.03 2.68 -24.24
N VAL A 423 0.35 2.65 -22.96
CA VAL A 423 0.32 3.83 -22.10
C VAL A 423 1.67 4.53 -22.23
N THR A 424 1.66 5.80 -22.66
CA THR A 424 2.86 6.63 -22.75
C THR A 424 2.96 7.53 -21.53
N ALA A 425 4.04 7.42 -20.78
CA ALA A 425 4.37 8.33 -19.67
C ALA A 425 5.57 9.21 -20.04
N SER A 426 5.67 10.41 -19.44
CA SER A 426 6.84 11.27 -19.63
C SER A 426 8.11 10.63 -19.03
N GLU A 427 9.28 10.97 -19.57
CA GLU A 427 10.56 10.49 -19.06
C GLU A 427 10.76 10.85 -17.58
N SER A 428 10.42 12.10 -17.21
CA SER A 428 10.46 12.57 -15.82
C SER A 428 9.58 11.73 -14.87
N TYR A 429 8.39 11.32 -15.32
CA TYR A 429 7.50 10.47 -14.53
C TYR A 429 8.12 9.07 -14.34
N ASN A 430 8.71 8.51 -15.40
CA ASN A 430 9.34 7.19 -15.36
C ASN A 430 10.54 7.13 -14.40
N GLU A 431 11.35 8.19 -14.37
CA GLU A 431 12.47 8.33 -13.42
C GLU A 431 11.98 8.43 -11.97
N GLN A 432 10.89 9.16 -11.71
CA GLN A 432 10.35 9.30 -10.36
C GLN A 432 9.63 8.03 -9.86
N ARG A 433 9.03 7.25 -10.77
CA ARG A 433 8.19 6.09 -10.44
C ARG A 433 8.85 4.76 -10.78
N THR A 434 10.17 4.70 -10.90
CA THR A 434 10.89 3.52 -11.37
C THR A 434 10.63 2.26 -10.54
N LYS A 435 10.56 2.37 -9.19
CA LYS A 435 10.23 1.22 -8.33
C LYS A 435 8.83 0.65 -8.61
N SER A 436 7.89 1.52 -8.98
CA SER A 436 6.51 1.13 -9.28
C SER A 436 6.42 0.40 -10.61
N TRP A 437 7.13 0.90 -11.63
CA TRP A 437 7.31 0.19 -12.89
C TRP A 437 7.99 -1.16 -12.70
N ASP A 438 9.02 -1.23 -11.86
CA ASP A 438 9.70 -2.48 -11.50
C ASP A 438 8.72 -3.50 -10.90
N ARG A 439 7.86 -3.05 -9.98
CA ARG A 439 6.81 -3.89 -9.37
C ARG A 439 5.79 -4.39 -10.40
N ILE A 440 5.37 -3.56 -11.34
CA ILE A 440 4.42 -3.92 -12.41
C ILE A 440 5.02 -4.93 -13.38
N ALA A 441 6.27 -4.71 -13.80
CA ALA A 441 6.97 -5.64 -14.67
C ALA A 441 7.13 -7.02 -14.02
N LYS A 442 7.53 -7.08 -12.73
CA LYS A 442 7.56 -8.33 -11.96
C LYS A 442 6.20 -9.04 -11.94
N TYR A 443 5.12 -8.29 -11.72
CA TYR A 443 3.76 -8.83 -11.77
C TYR A 443 3.43 -9.43 -13.15
N LEU A 444 3.68 -8.68 -14.24
CA LEU A 444 3.36 -9.11 -15.59
C LEU A 444 4.15 -10.35 -16.02
N LEU A 445 5.42 -10.43 -15.63
CA LEU A 445 6.28 -11.57 -15.91
C LEU A 445 5.84 -12.82 -15.14
N LYS A 446 5.44 -12.64 -13.87
CA LYS A 446 4.91 -13.72 -13.03
C LYS A 446 3.56 -14.23 -13.55
N LYS A 447 2.66 -13.33 -13.98
CA LYS A 447 1.31 -13.68 -14.43
C LYS A 447 1.29 -14.30 -15.82
N HIS A 448 2.17 -13.86 -16.70
CA HIS A 448 2.25 -14.30 -18.08
C HIS A 448 3.65 -14.86 -18.41
N PRO A 449 4.07 -15.95 -17.74
CA PRO A 449 5.34 -16.58 -18.04
C PRO A 449 5.28 -17.15 -19.45
N MET A 450 6.26 -16.82 -20.29
CA MET A 450 6.42 -17.38 -21.65
C MET A 450 5.18 -17.22 -22.55
N THR A 451 4.46 -16.11 -22.41
CA THR A 451 3.31 -15.83 -23.27
C THR A 451 3.71 -15.70 -24.73
N SER A 452 2.93 -16.29 -25.64
CA SER A 452 3.06 -16.07 -27.08
C SER A 452 2.11 -14.99 -27.60
N ASP A 453 1.28 -14.40 -26.72
CA ASP A 453 0.32 -13.36 -27.10
C ASP A 453 1.07 -12.06 -27.49
N PRO A 454 0.96 -11.60 -28.75
CA PRO A 454 1.69 -10.42 -29.22
C PRO A 454 1.39 -9.16 -28.41
N SER A 455 0.17 -8.99 -27.89
CA SER A 455 -0.21 -7.83 -27.10
C SER A 455 0.48 -7.84 -25.74
N ILE A 456 0.55 -9.01 -25.09
CA ILE A 456 1.28 -9.12 -23.80
C ILE A 456 2.78 -8.91 -24.01
N LEU A 457 3.34 -9.48 -25.08
CA LEU A 457 4.74 -9.27 -25.43
C LEU A 457 5.04 -7.80 -25.71
N GLN A 458 4.14 -7.10 -26.41
CA GLN A 458 4.25 -5.67 -26.66
C GLN A 458 4.17 -4.85 -25.37
N LEU A 459 3.29 -5.21 -24.43
CA LEU A 459 3.19 -4.55 -23.13
C LEU A 459 4.43 -4.80 -22.26
N GLN A 460 4.88 -6.06 -22.16
CA GLN A 460 6.12 -6.40 -21.48
C GLN A 460 7.30 -5.64 -22.10
N ALA A 461 7.26 -5.43 -23.41
CA ALA A 461 8.28 -4.65 -24.10
C ALA A 461 8.22 -3.15 -23.80
N SER A 462 7.04 -2.57 -23.70
CA SER A 462 6.89 -1.13 -23.46
C SER A 462 7.31 -0.70 -22.06
N ILE A 463 7.22 -1.59 -21.08
CA ILE A 463 7.61 -1.31 -19.68
C ILE A 463 9.09 -1.63 -19.41
N TRP A 464 9.79 -2.35 -20.30
CA TRP A 464 11.18 -2.73 -20.07
C TRP A 464 12.14 -1.58 -19.84
N PRO A 465 12.10 -0.47 -20.61
CA PRO A 465 12.98 0.68 -20.37
C PRO A 465 12.89 1.21 -18.93
N MET A 466 11.77 0.94 -18.24
CA MET A 466 11.46 1.44 -16.90
C MET A 466 11.82 0.44 -15.78
N HIS A 467 12.26 -0.79 -16.09
CA HIS A 467 12.59 -1.82 -15.09
C HIS A 467 14.12 -1.89 -14.84
N HIS A 468 14.60 -1.70 -13.61
CA HIS A 468 16.06 -1.71 -13.33
C HIS A 468 16.68 -3.11 -13.21
N GLY A 469 15.90 -4.16 -12.89
CA GLY A 469 16.38 -5.56 -12.82
C GLY A 469 16.63 -6.23 -14.19
N GLN A 470 16.83 -5.43 -15.22
CA GLN A 470 16.93 -5.81 -16.64
C GLN A 470 17.90 -6.98 -16.93
N ARG A 471 19.05 -7.04 -16.25
CA ARG A 471 20.13 -7.99 -16.56
C ARG A 471 19.74 -9.45 -16.44
N GLU A 472 19.07 -9.83 -15.35
CA GLU A 472 18.73 -11.23 -15.06
C GLU A 472 17.61 -11.73 -15.98
N LEU A 473 16.64 -10.87 -16.29
CA LEU A 473 15.57 -11.19 -17.23
C LEU A 473 16.09 -11.33 -18.66
N TYR A 474 17.01 -10.47 -19.09
CA TYR A 474 17.68 -10.63 -20.38
C TYR A 474 18.56 -11.88 -20.43
N GLN A 475 19.27 -12.22 -19.36
CA GLN A 475 20.02 -13.47 -19.29
C GLN A 475 19.11 -14.68 -19.41
N ASN A 476 18.01 -14.73 -18.65
CA ASN A 476 17.05 -15.84 -18.74
C ASN A 476 16.43 -15.94 -20.14
N ALA A 477 16.17 -14.79 -20.80
CA ALA A 477 15.65 -14.77 -22.15
C ALA A 477 16.65 -15.18 -23.24
N LEU A 478 17.94 -14.93 -23.00
CA LEU A 478 19.04 -15.28 -23.91
C LEU A 478 19.61 -16.68 -23.66
N GLU A 479 19.46 -17.21 -22.44
CA GLU A 479 19.92 -18.56 -22.05
C GLU A 479 18.94 -19.64 -22.51
N VAL A 480 17.66 -19.30 -22.72
CA VAL A 480 16.66 -20.21 -23.28
C VAL A 480 15.93 -19.54 -24.47
N PRO A 481 16.56 -19.38 -25.65
CA PRO A 481 15.94 -18.73 -26.82
C PRO A 481 14.65 -19.41 -27.29
N GLU A 482 14.51 -20.70 -27.01
CA GLU A 482 13.32 -21.52 -27.29
C GLU A 482 12.09 -21.07 -26.49
N MET A 483 12.27 -20.35 -25.38
CA MET A 483 11.18 -19.75 -24.60
C MET A 483 10.52 -18.55 -25.29
N PHE A 484 11.19 -17.92 -26.25
CA PHE A 484 10.67 -16.76 -26.96
C PHE A 484 10.44 -17.15 -28.42
N SER A 485 9.24 -17.65 -28.70
CA SER A 485 8.83 -18.13 -30.04
C SER A 485 8.88 -17.06 -31.13
N SER A 486 9.11 -15.79 -30.77
CA SER A 486 9.19 -14.66 -31.68
C SER A 486 10.59 -14.03 -31.68
N PRO A 487 11.38 -14.22 -32.76
CA PRO A 487 12.63 -13.49 -32.99
C PRO A 487 12.46 -11.96 -32.92
N LEU A 488 11.24 -11.46 -33.18
CA LEU A 488 10.86 -10.07 -33.05
C LEU A 488 10.97 -9.56 -31.61
N PHE A 489 10.66 -10.40 -30.62
CA PHE A 489 10.74 -10.05 -29.20
C PHE A 489 12.18 -9.84 -28.74
N ILE A 490 13.10 -10.70 -29.19
CA ILE A 490 14.53 -10.59 -28.90
C ILE A 490 15.14 -9.34 -29.57
N ILE A 491 14.67 -9.00 -30.77
CA ILE A 491 15.13 -7.81 -31.50
C ILE A 491 14.54 -6.53 -30.91
N LEU A 492 13.27 -6.50 -30.54
CA LEU A 492 12.61 -5.34 -29.93
C LEU A 492 13.13 -5.06 -28.51
N SER A 493 13.43 -6.11 -27.73
CA SER A 493 14.01 -6.00 -26.38
C SER A 493 15.43 -5.41 -26.40
N ALA A 494 16.28 -5.83 -27.34
CA ALA A 494 17.60 -5.24 -27.55
C ALA A 494 17.55 -3.83 -28.19
N TRP A 495 16.44 -3.48 -28.86
CA TRP A 495 16.24 -2.19 -29.53
C TRP A 495 15.78 -1.08 -28.56
N TYR A 496 14.94 -1.40 -27.58
CA TYR A 496 14.41 -0.43 -26.61
C TYR A 496 15.39 -0.04 -25.49
N THR A 497 16.41 -0.86 -25.22
CA THR A 497 17.39 -0.58 -24.15
C THR A 497 18.51 0.36 -24.58
N GLY A 498 18.68 0.62 -25.88
CA GLY A 498 19.77 1.45 -26.40
C GLY A 498 21.19 0.92 -26.11
N ASP A 499 21.31 -0.29 -25.55
CA ASP A 499 22.58 -0.81 -25.05
C ASP A 499 23.33 -1.55 -26.16
N GLN A 500 24.24 -0.81 -26.81
CA GLN A 500 25.09 -1.24 -27.91
C GLN A 500 25.82 -2.56 -27.62
N ILE A 501 26.23 -2.78 -26.36
CA ILE A 501 26.98 -3.96 -25.91
C ILE A 501 26.11 -5.23 -26.00
N TYR A 502 24.79 -5.11 -25.85
CA TYR A 502 23.87 -6.24 -25.90
C TYR A 502 23.52 -6.64 -27.33
N LEU A 503 23.28 -5.66 -28.21
CA LEU A 503 23.18 -5.92 -29.66
C LEU A 503 24.44 -6.65 -30.14
N ASP A 504 25.61 -6.22 -29.68
CA ASP A 504 26.87 -6.84 -30.03
C ASP A 504 26.92 -8.33 -29.61
N LYS A 505 26.58 -8.68 -28.37
CA LYS A 505 26.56 -10.09 -27.91
C LYS A 505 25.55 -10.95 -28.67
N LEU A 506 24.41 -10.38 -29.06
CA LEU A 506 23.36 -11.06 -29.81
C LEU A 506 23.80 -11.37 -31.25
N PHE A 507 24.50 -10.43 -31.88
CA PHE A 507 25.14 -10.63 -33.18
C PHE A 507 26.31 -11.63 -33.11
N ASP A 508 27.07 -11.65 -32.01
CA ASP A 508 28.21 -12.56 -31.83
C ASP A 508 27.78 -14.02 -31.61
N ARG A 509 26.70 -14.27 -30.85
CA ARG A 509 26.18 -15.64 -30.63
C ARG A 509 25.54 -16.25 -31.88
N ALA A 510 25.00 -15.43 -32.77
CA ALA A 510 24.12 -15.93 -33.82
C ALA A 510 24.81 -16.31 -35.15
N ASN A 511 26.15 -16.26 -35.21
CA ASN A 511 26.98 -16.78 -36.31
C ASN A 511 26.42 -16.50 -37.72
N GLY A 512 25.90 -15.29 -37.94
CA GLY A 512 25.42 -14.86 -39.24
C GLY A 512 24.09 -15.45 -39.72
N ASN A 513 23.41 -16.27 -38.92
CA ASN A 513 22.06 -16.77 -39.20
C ASN A 513 20.96 -15.77 -38.81
N SER A 514 21.24 -14.81 -37.91
CA SER A 514 20.26 -13.78 -37.52
C SER A 514 19.73 -12.95 -38.67
N LEU A 515 20.57 -12.55 -39.62
CA LEU A 515 20.12 -11.74 -40.76
C LEU A 515 19.19 -12.53 -41.69
N ARG A 516 19.34 -13.86 -41.78
CA ARG A 516 18.41 -14.73 -42.49
C ARG A 516 17.07 -14.83 -41.75
N LEU A 517 17.10 -14.98 -40.43
CA LEU A 517 15.89 -14.98 -39.58
C LEU A 517 15.17 -13.63 -39.61
N LEU A 518 15.94 -12.53 -39.61
CA LEU A 518 15.44 -11.17 -39.75
C LEU A 518 14.74 -11.03 -41.11
N ASN A 519 15.34 -11.54 -42.20
CA ASN A 519 14.70 -11.53 -43.52
C ASN A 519 13.40 -12.34 -43.61
N GLY A 520 13.30 -13.47 -42.90
CA GLY A 520 12.06 -14.24 -42.77
C GLY A 520 11.00 -13.53 -41.90
N SER A 521 11.45 -12.80 -40.88
CA SER A 521 10.58 -12.01 -39.99
C SER A 521 10.12 -10.69 -40.62
N LEU A 522 10.90 -10.12 -41.55
CA LEU A 522 10.54 -8.91 -42.30
C LEU A 522 9.27 -9.10 -43.14
N ASP A 523 8.90 -10.35 -43.49
CA ASP A 523 7.62 -10.65 -44.13
C ASP A 523 6.43 -10.63 -43.16
N GLN A 524 6.68 -10.62 -41.86
CA GLN A 524 5.67 -10.46 -40.80
C GLN A 524 5.52 -8.99 -40.37
N ILE A 525 6.58 -8.19 -40.46
CA ILE A 525 6.58 -6.73 -40.21
C ILE A 525 6.07 -5.98 -41.45
N LYS A 526 4.82 -6.25 -41.86
CA LYS A 526 4.20 -5.58 -43.02
C LYS A 526 3.52 -4.25 -42.69
N THR A 527 3.47 -3.86 -41.42
CA THR A 527 2.54 -2.84 -40.96
C THR A 527 3.11 -1.43 -40.92
N SER A 528 4.44 -1.26 -40.83
CA SER A 528 5.03 0.08 -40.78
C SER A 528 6.36 0.21 -41.50
N GLN A 529 6.44 1.23 -42.35
CA GLN A 529 7.64 1.57 -43.08
C GLN A 529 8.73 2.15 -42.19
N TYR A 530 8.38 3.05 -41.26
CA TYR A 530 9.30 3.68 -40.33
C TYR A 530 10.04 2.63 -39.49
N HIS A 531 9.31 1.74 -38.84
CA HIS A 531 9.89 0.71 -37.98
C HIS A 531 10.84 -0.20 -38.76
N MET A 532 10.47 -0.58 -39.98
CA MET A 532 11.30 -1.41 -40.85
C MET A 532 12.60 -0.69 -41.26
N LEU A 533 12.52 0.60 -41.60
CA LEU A 533 13.69 1.41 -41.98
C LEU A 533 14.61 1.71 -40.79
N VAL A 534 14.06 1.96 -39.58
CA VAL A 534 14.86 2.11 -38.34
C VAL A 534 15.63 0.82 -38.06
N LEU A 535 14.95 -0.32 -38.12
CA LEU A 535 15.57 -1.63 -37.89
C LEU A 535 16.73 -1.88 -38.86
N LEU A 536 16.53 -1.58 -40.15
CA LEU A 536 17.55 -1.74 -41.18
C LEU A 536 18.70 -0.74 -41.00
N TRP A 537 18.44 0.49 -40.58
CA TRP A 537 19.46 1.48 -40.28
C TRP A 537 20.35 1.04 -39.11
N ASN A 538 19.78 0.62 -38.00
CA ASN A 538 20.54 0.10 -36.86
C ASN A 538 21.35 -1.16 -37.22
N THR A 539 20.74 -2.04 -38.02
CA THR A 539 21.43 -3.22 -38.55
C THR A 539 22.64 -2.83 -39.41
N THR A 540 22.49 -1.81 -40.27
CA THR A 540 23.61 -1.32 -41.09
C THR A 540 24.74 -0.72 -40.26
N TYR A 541 24.40 -0.03 -39.17
CA TYR A 541 25.37 0.54 -38.24
C TYR A 541 26.19 -0.55 -37.54
N CYS A 542 25.53 -1.60 -37.02
CA CYS A 542 26.21 -2.73 -36.39
C CYS A 542 27.12 -3.49 -37.37
N LEU A 543 26.66 -3.71 -38.61
CA LEU A 543 27.48 -4.35 -39.64
C LEU A 543 28.70 -3.51 -40.05
N ARG A 544 28.64 -2.19 -39.86
CA ARG A 544 29.75 -1.28 -40.15
C ARG A 544 30.90 -1.49 -39.17
N THR A 545 30.63 -1.78 -37.90
CA THR A 545 31.68 -1.95 -36.87
C THR A 545 32.27 -3.36 -36.87
N LYS A 546 31.46 -4.40 -37.07
CA LYS A 546 31.89 -5.81 -36.95
C LYS A 546 32.51 -6.44 -38.20
N GLY A 547 32.45 -5.74 -39.34
CA GLY A 547 32.79 -6.32 -40.64
C GLY A 547 31.59 -7.07 -41.24
N ILE A 548 31.45 -6.95 -42.56
CA ILE A 548 30.24 -7.34 -43.27
C ILE A 548 30.54 -8.41 -44.33
N ARG A 549 29.73 -9.47 -44.39
CA ARG A 549 29.78 -10.45 -45.47
C ARG A 549 28.84 -10.04 -46.60
N GLN A 550 29.11 -10.55 -47.81
CA GLN A 550 28.28 -10.28 -48.99
C GLN A 550 26.81 -10.68 -48.79
N ALA A 551 26.55 -11.80 -48.10
CA ALA A 551 25.19 -12.24 -47.80
C ALA A 551 24.44 -11.24 -46.89
N ASP A 552 25.13 -10.69 -45.90
CA ASP A 552 24.56 -9.75 -44.93
C ASP A 552 24.11 -8.46 -45.63
N LEU A 553 24.97 -7.90 -46.49
CA LEU A 553 24.62 -6.74 -47.32
C LEU A 553 23.45 -7.06 -48.25
N THR A 554 23.39 -8.27 -48.82
CA THR A 554 22.28 -8.68 -49.69
C THR A 554 20.94 -8.68 -48.95
N HIS A 555 20.90 -9.17 -47.71
CA HIS A 555 19.70 -9.20 -46.89
C HIS A 555 19.24 -7.79 -46.50
N VAL A 556 20.16 -6.93 -46.06
CA VAL A 556 19.86 -5.51 -45.78
C VAL A 556 19.25 -4.83 -47.01
N LEU A 557 19.88 -4.98 -48.18
CA LEU A 557 19.38 -4.36 -49.42
C LEU A 557 17.98 -4.85 -49.80
N LEU A 558 17.68 -6.14 -49.59
CA LEU A 558 16.35 -6.70 -49.82
C LEU A 558 15.33 -6.16 -48.82
N GLY A 559 15.68 -6.07 -47.54
CA GLY A 559 14.82 -5.52 -46.51
C GLY A 559 14.45 -4.06 -46.79
N ILE A 560 15.41 -3.26 -47.23
CA ILE A 560 15.19 -1.85 -47.58
C ILE A 560 14.23 -1.74 -48.77
N GLN A 561 14.42 -2.57 -49.80
CA GLN A 561 13.52 -2.60 -50.95
C GLN A 561 12.09 -3.00 -50.56
N LYS A 562 11.92 -3.91 -49.59
CA LYS A 562 10.61 -4.24 -49.03
C LYS A 562 10.03 -3.05 -48.26
N ALA A 563 10.81 -2.41 -47.39
CA ALA A 563 10.37 -1.27 -46.59
C ALA A 563 9.91 -0.08 -47.47
N LEU A 564 10.64 0.21 -48.54
CA LEU A 564 10.29 1.28 -49.48
C LEU A 564 9.02 1.01 -50.30
N ARG A 565 8.51 -0.23 -50.31
CA ARG A 565 7.23 -0.60 -50.94
C ARG A 565 6.04 -0.49 -50.00
N LEU A 566 6.27 -0.35 -48.69
CA LEU A 566 5.22 -0.10 -47.71
C LEU A 566 4.68 1.33 -47.84
N GLU A 567 3.52 1.58 -47.23
CA GLU A 567 2.89 2.90 -47.23
C GLU A 567 3.85 3.97 -46.68
N ASN A 568 3.82 5.16 -47.30
CA ASN A 568 4.77 6.21 -46.98
C ASN A 568 4.46 6.83 -45.61
N GLU A 569 5.35 6.63 -44.65
CA GLU A 569 5.26 7.23 -43.31
C GLU A 569 6.19 8.46 -43.22
N PRO A 570 5.68 9.66 -42.90
CA PRO A 570 6.48 10.89 -42.82
C PRO A 570 7.61 10.80 -41.77
N GLU A 571 7.42 10.02 -40.71
CA GLU A 571 8.38 9.76 -39.64
C GLU A 571 9.68 9.14 -40.16
N SER A 572 9.65 8.48 -41.33
CA SER A 572 10.84 7.84 -41.91
C SER A 572 11.78 8.79 -42.65
N ILE A 573 11.35 10.02 -42.95
CA ILE A 573 12.13 11.00 -43.71
C ILE A 573 13.54 11.25 -43.14
N PRO A 574 13.74 11.41 -41.82
CA PRO A 574 15.07 11.65 -41.24
C PRO A 574 16.05 10.48 -41.41
N ILE A 575 15.53 9.25 -41.54
CA ILE A 575 16.35 8.02 -41.56
C ILE A 575 16.87 7.70 -42.96
N LEU A 576 16.08 8.00 -44.00
CA LEU A 576 16.42 7.74 -45.39
C LEU A 576 17.84 8.22 -45.78
N PRO A 577 18.27 9.47 -45.54
CA PRO A 577 19.62 9.90 -45.93
C PRO A 577 20.73 9.17 -45.16
N LEU A 578 20.52 8.88 -43.87
CA LEU A 578 21.50 8.15 -43.05
C LEU A 578 21.66 6.71 -43.54
N LEU A 579 20.54 6.07 -43.88
CA LEU A 579 20.50 4.71 -44.39
C LEU A 579 21.16 4.60 -45.78
N ALA A 580 20.92 5.57 -46.67
CA ALA A 580 21.57 5.64 -47.97
C ALA A 580 23.10 5.72 -47.85
N SER A 581 23.58 6.59 -46.95
CA SER A 581 25.01 6.72 -46.66
C SER A 581 25.60 5.42 -46.11
N ASN A 582 24.96 4.83 -45.10
CA ASN A 582 25.43 3.57 -44.50
C ASN A 582 25.54 2.43 -45.51
N ILE A 583 24.63 2.33 -46.47
CA ILE A 583 24.69 1.30 -47.51
C ILE A 583 25.93 1.44 -48.39
N LEU A 584 26.31 2.67 -48.75
CA LEU A 584 27.50 2.93 -49.56
C LEU A 584 28.79 2.62 -48.78
N ASP A 585 28.82 2.99 -47.51
CA ASP A 585 29.92 2.61 -46.61
C ASP A 585 30.06 1.09 -46.48
N LEU A 586 28.95 0.39 -46.29
CA LEU A 586 28.92 -1.07 -46.23
C LEU A 586 29.34 -1.69 -47.56
N ARG A 587 28.89 -1.13 -48.69
CA ARG A 587 29.34 -1.53 -50.03
C ARG A 587 30.86 -1.45 -50.12
N ASP A 588 31.47 -0.35 -49.70
CA ASP A 588 32.92 -0.16 -49.87
C ASP A 588 33.72 -1.18 -49.05
N LYS A 589 33.24 -1.49 -47.84
CA LYS A 589 33.78 -2.59 -47.02
C LYS A 589 33.60 -3.97 -47.67
N VAL A 590 32.48 -4.18 -48.39
CA VAL A 590 32.20 -5.43 -49.12
C VAL A 590 32.88 -5.46 -50.49
N VAL A 591 33.29 -4.37 -51.15
CA VAL A 591 33.81 -4.42 -52.53
C VAL A 591 35.32 -4.64 -52.56
N GLY A 592 36.07 -4.17 -51.57
CA GLY A 592 37.54 -4.17 -51.56
C GLY A 592 38.27 -5.54 -51.52
N ARG A 593 37.64 -6.69 -51.86
CA ARG A 593 38.36 -7.99 -51.82
C ARG A 593 38.30 -8.92 -53.06
N PHE A 594 37.31 -8.94 -53.98
CA PHE A 594 37.33 -9.87 -55.15
C PHE A 594 36.33 -9.48 -56.28
N ALA A 595 36.56 -9.96 -57.53
CA ALA A 595 35.79 -9.61 -58.74
C ALA A 595 34.30 -10.05 -58.77
N GLN A 596 33.86 -11.03 -57.97
CA GLN A 596 32.45 -11.45 -57.84
C GLN A 596 31.53 -10.41 -57.15
N ARG A 597 32.05 -9.22 -56.82
CA ARG A 597 31.37 -8.18 -56.03
C ARG A 597 30.72 -7.07 -56.88
N GLU A 598 30.84 -7.11 -58.20
CA GLU A 598 30.25 -6.08 -59.07
C GLU A 598 28.71 -6.05 -59.00
N ALA A 599 28.07 -7.23 -58.98
CA ALA A 599 26.61 -7.34 -58.90
C ALA A 599 26.04 -6.77 -57.59
N ILE A 600 26.67 -7.05 -56.45
CA ILE A 600 26.22 -6.51 -55.16
C ILE A 600 26.53 -5.03 -55.02
N SER A 601 27.66 -4.58 -55.57
CA SER A 601 28.03 -3.16 -55.62
C SER A 601 26.97 -2.36 -56.39
N LYS A 602 26.62 -2.82 -57.58
CA LYS A 602 25.57 -2.23 -58.41
C LYS A 602 24.23 -2.21 -57.67
N LYS A 603 23.86 -3.31 -57.00
CA LYS A 603 22.61 -3.37 -56.22
C LYS A 603 22.61 -2.39 -55.03
N ALA A 604 23.73 -2.22 -54.33
CA ALA A 604 23.85 -1.27 -53.23
C ALA A 604 23.68 0.17 -53.71
N VAL A 605 24.33 0.54 -54.82
CA VAL A 605 24.18 1.85 -55.46
C VAL A 605 22.74 2.10 -55.88
N MET A 606 22.11 1.13 -56.54
CA MET A 606 20.70 1.24 -56.96
C MET A 606 19.74 1.41 -55.78
N THR A 607 19.94 0.66 -54.68
CA THR A 607 19.11 0.81 -53.48
C THR A 607 19.33 2.16 -52.80
N SER A 608 20.57 2.66 -52.72
CA SER A 608 20.86 4.01 -52.22
C SER A 608 20.18 5.09 -53.07
N GLN A 609 20.26 4.97 -54.39
CA GLN A 609 19.56 5.88 -55.32
C GLN A 609 18.04 5.80 -55.16
N ALA A 610 17.48 4.61 -54.94
CA ALA A 610 16.06 4.44 -54.68
C ALA A 610 15.62 5.11 -53.37
N ILE A 611 16.43 5.01 -52.30
CA ILE A 611 16.18 5.72 -51.04
C ILE A 611 16.18 7.24 -51.26
N LEU A 612 17.20 7.77 -51.94
CA LEU A 612 17.32 9.20 -52.21
C LEU A 612 16.21 9.72 -53.13
N SER A 613 15.84 8.94 -54.16
CA SER A 613 14.72 9.26 -55.04
C SER A 613 13.40 9.30 -54.25
N ASN A 614 13.18 8.34 -53.34
CA ASN A 614 12.01 8.31 -52.48
C ASN A 614 11.99 9.53 -51.54
N LEU A 615 13.11 9.87 -50.91
CA LEU A 615 13.27 11.07 -50.08
C LEU A 615 12.95 12.36 -50.86
N THR A 616 13.49 12.51 -52.07
CA THR A 616 13.23 13.68 -52.93
C THR A 616 11.77 13.74 -53.34
N SER A 617 11.18 12.61 -53.74
CA SER A 617 9.76 12.53 -54.08
C SER A 617 8.87 12.97 -52.90
N ARG A 618 9.19 12.54 -51.68
CA ARG A 618 8.46 12.95 -50.47
C ARG A 618 8.67 14.41 -50.09
N LYS A 619 9.89 14.93 -50.24
CA LYS A 619 10.14 16.36 -50.03
C LYS A 619 9.40 17.21 -51.05
N VAL A 620 9.27 16.77 -52.30
CA VAL A 620 8.57 17.52 -53.36
C VAL A 620 7.04 17.38 -53.27
N HIS A 621 6.52 16.18 -52.98
CA HIS A 621 5.08 15.86 -53.01
C HIS A 621 4.41 15.76 -51.63
N GLY A 622 5.17 15.91 -50.53
CA GLY A 622 4.63 15.88 -49.18
C GLY A 622 3.61 16.99 -48.94
N ARG A 623 2.53 16.67 -48.19
CA ARG A 623 1.31 17.48 -48.00
C ARG A 623 1.53 18.94 -47.55
N CYS A 624 2.74 19.34 -47.15
CA CYS A 624 3.07 20.70 -46.73
C CYS A 624 3.64 21.60 -47.86
N ASN A 625 3.99 21.07 -49.04
CA ASN A 625 4.66 21.86 -50.10
C ASN A 625 3.74 22.35 -51.23
N GLY A 626 2.43 22.16 -51.11
CA GLY A 626 1.46 22.78 -52.03
C GLY A 626 1.56 24.32 -52.09
N LYS A 627 2.07 24.97 -51.03
CA LYS A 627 2.34 26.42 -51.04
C LYS A 627 3.68 26.80 -51.67
N ASN A 628 4.71 25.96 -51.60
CA ASN A 628 6.05 26.26 -52.13
C ASN A 628 6.19 25.98 -53.63
N MET A 629 5.31 25.15 -54.20
CA MET A 629 5.28 24.88 -55.65
C MET A 629 4.41 25.89 -56.44
N SER A 630 3.80 26.89 -55.79
CA SER A 630 2.94 27.89 -56.44
C SER A 630 3.69 29.06 -57.10
N CYS A 631 5.01 29.17 -56.94
CA CYS A 631 5.77 30.32 -57.45
C CYS A 631 6.41 30.11 -58.85
N ALA A 632 6.19 28.95 -59.49
CA ALA A 632 6.77 28.64 -60.81
C ALA A 632 5.73 28.68 -61.95
N ARG A 633 4.85 29.69 -61.98
CA ARG A 633 4.21 30.11 -63.24
C ARG A 633 5.00 31.26 -63.84
N ALA A 634 6.14 30.93 -64.45
CA ALA A 634 6.88 31.88 -65.27
C ALA A 634 6.21 32.00 -66.64
N THR A 635 5.57 33.13 -66.88
CA THR A 635 5.25 33.62 -68.22
C THR A 635 6.54 34.07 -68.90
N ARG A 636 7.25 33.15 -69.56
CA ARG A 636 8.09 33.31 -70.78
C ARG A 636 9.19 32.24 -70.88
N ASN A 637 9.53 31.93 -72.12
CA ASN A 637 10.44 30.88 -72.61
C ASN A 637 11.84 30.89 -71.97
N VAL A 638 12.01 30.24 -70.82
CA VAL A 638 13.33 29.80 -70.33
C VAL A 638 13.21 28.40 -69.74
N SER A 639 14.12 27.51 -70.13
CA SER A 639 14.16 26.10 -69.71
C SER A 639 14.28 25.95 -68.18
N PRO A 640 13.48 25.11 -67.49
CA PRO A 640 13.46 25.01 -66.02
C PRO A 640 14.64 24.22 -65.42
N ALA A 641 15.58 23.72 -66.24
CA ALA A 641 16.49 22.66 -65.84
C ALA A 641 17.79 23.12 -65.15
N ILE A 642 17.98 24.41 -64.82
CA ILE A 642 19.26 24.90 -64.27
C ILE A 642 19.20 25.20 -62.75
N GLY A 643 18.02 25.30 -62.16
CA GLY A 643 17.87 25.73 -60.76
C GLY A 643 18.05 24.65 -59.67
N TRP A 644 18.37 23.40 -60.02
CA TRP A 644 18.33 22.27 -59.08
C TRP A 644 19.67 21.57 -58.83
N HIS A 645 20.80 22.20 -59.16
CA HIS A 645 22.10 21.71 -58.73
C HIS A 645 22.48 22.23 -57.32
N PRO A 646 22.94 21.37 -56.39
CA PRO A 646 23.54 21.81 -55.13
C PRO A 646 24.88 22.54 -55.39
N PRO A 647 25.22 23.59 -54.64
CA PRO A 647 26.48 24.32 -54.80
C PRO A 647 27.64 23.62 -54.07
N TYR A 648 27.88 22.33 -54.36
CA TYR A 648 29.09 21.61 -53.90
C TYR A 648 29.48 20.55 -54.93
N PHE A 649 30.10 21.03 -56.01
CA PHE A 649 31.01 20.26 -56.87
C PHE A 649 32.07 21.24 -57.37
N GLU A 650 33.11 21.44 -56.56
CA GLU A 650 34.50 21.53 -56.99
C GLU A 650 35.31 20.52 -56.17
#